data_AF-A0A1D2VLF0-F1
#
_entry.id   AF-A0A1D2VLF0-F1
#
_cell.length_a   1.000
_cell.length_b   1.000
_cell.length_c   1.000
_cell.angle_alpha   90.00
_cell.angle_beta   90.00
_cell.angle_gamma   90.00
#
_symmetry.space_group_name_H-M   'P 1'
#
loop_
_entity.id
_entity.type
_entity.pdbx_description
1 polymer ?
#
loop_
_entity_poly.entity_id
_entity_poly.type
_entity_poly.pdbx_seq_one_letter_code
_entity_poly.pdbx_strand_id
1 'polypeptide(L)'
;MSLQAIPLNDAPFGAIIKLPENVSDPSKLSEEDFKLLENALHTYLVIVIPDQQKLSPKSQFELTTMFDDTCSKTSNNYGHGKTFRHENSVLRKDGTTIPNQPQVQVIGNGYWKNHYGLDDFKLTQPSHKTFHKDTLSDDELTNKQTRFYRWHIDSALYELSPPKCTTLLGIHVPNSDEKQKIVYHDSKDELQITKGATAFLSGKTAFDLLSPEDKEFALNSTVVYAPHPYIFISKAKSTSDGITMVSENKERSFDELPEWEESKIKKLPMVWTNPTTGNHHLQFHGSCAYKIINNKTGEEIPMEEARNLLQRFYRPAISPQNIYCHSWNEGDLVIFYNRGVSHSVTGDLLLQRILQQKKSQFKVSSSQFDSSNLISYQRPKRLKMSNELNKRDSSILPFFNQSGPFTDELFEPDADDILSRLSSSKILVLGAGGLGCEILKNLSLSGFKQIHIIDMDTIDISNLNRQFLFRNTDIGEYKAETAANFIKKRIKNVLVTPHNCRIQDKNLDFYKQFSLIICGLDSIEARRWINKTVFSLIDPEDDESIIPIIDGGTEGFRGQTRFIIPTMTSCYECNLDLLGTKKTYPVCTIANTPRIPEHCIEWASLLEWPKYFPDRKYNTDNQDDIDWIYEKALERSKVFNINNITKSLTLGVIKNIIPSIASTNAVVAAACCNEAFKFITDCNPILEYYMSYSGDLEIFAHVFKPEQNQDCSICGSKYERVSVKRWFKLKDLITYLIQKLDLNLENPSLISSDNNKDLYLTFPPQLEEITRINLNKPITELIDDNELLIVTDSNLSKAMKLHVLFDDN
;
A
#
# COMPACT_ATOMS: atom_id res chain seq x y z
N MET A 1 23.46 45.36 5.63
CA MET A 1 24.60 44.41 5.69
C MET A 1 24.75 43.75 4.33
N SER A 2 25.98 43.40 3.92
CA SER A 2 26.25 42.58 2.73
C SER A 2 25.78 41.13 2.95
N LEU A 3 25.62 40.39 1.85
CA LEU A 3 25.29 38.95 1.89
C LEU A 3 26.32 38.16 2.74
N GLN A 4 25.83 37.21 3.55
CA GLN A 4 26.67 36.33 4.38
C GLN A 4 26.38 34.86 4.08
N ALA A 5 27.44 34.06 3.93
CA ALA A 5 27.37 32.61 3.85
C ALA A 5 27.87 31.99 5.17
N ILE A 6 27.03 31.19 5.82
CA ILE A 6 27.31 30.54 7.10
C ILE A 6 27.40 29.03 6.84
N PRO A 7 28.58 28.41 6.97
CA PRO A 7 28.73 26.98 6.76
C PRO A 7 27.82 26.15 7.66
N LEU A 8 27.34 25.02 7.16
CA LEU A 8 26.59 24.05 7.96
C LEU A 8 27.54 23.28 8.87
N ASN A 9 27.28 23.27 10.18
CA ASN A 9 28.16 22.62 11.16
C ASN A 9 28.05 21.08 11.14
N ASP A 10 26.87 20.56 10.82
CA ASP A 10 26.55 19.12 10.88
C ASP A 10 26.52 18.46 9.49
N ALA A 11 27.11 19.10 8.47
CA ALA A 11 27.18 18.58 7.12
C ALA A 11 28.62 18.67 6.56
N PRO A 12 29.04 17.72 5.70
CA PRO A 12 30.40 17.72 5.14
C PRO A 12 30.67 18.92 4.22
N PHE A 13 29.62 19.53 3.67
CA PHE A 13 29.64 20.74 2.88
C PHE A 13 28.26 21.40 2.93
N GLY A 14 28.19 22.64 2.49
CA GLY A 14 26.96 23.42 2.39
C GLY A 14 26.96 24.65 3.31
N ALA A 15 26.12 25.63 2.98
CA ALA A 15 25.99 26.85 3.77
C ALA A 15 24.58 27.43 3.75
N ILE A 16 24.20 28.12 4.82
CA ILE A 16 23.00 28.97 4.87
C ILE A 16 23.38 30.38 4.43
N ILE A 17 22.59 30.96 3.53
CA ILE A 17 22.76 32.32 3.06
C ILE A 17 21.82 33.24 3.81
N LYS A 18 22.36 34.30 4.41
CA LYS A 18 21.58 35.44 4.89
C LYS A 18 21.60 36.54 3.84
N LEU A 19 20.42 36.84 3.29
CA LEU A 19 20.24 37.94 2.36
C LEU A 19 20.46 39.29 3.07
N PRO A 20 20.85 40.35 2.32
CA PRO A 20 20.85 41.71 2.83
C PRO A 20 19.47 42.13 3.38
N GLU A 21 19.44 42.92 4.47
CA GLU A 21 18.20 43.30 5.19
C GLU A 21 17.08 43.91 4.30
N ASN A 22 17.43 44.50 3.15
CA ASN A 22 16.48 45.14 2.23
C ASN A 22 16.13 44.28 1.00
N VAL A 23 16.59 43.03 0.93
CA VAL A 23 16.37 42.13 -0.21
C VAL A 23 15.66 40.88 0.26
N SER A 24 14.38 40.76 -0.05
CA SER A 24 13.60 39.55 0.20
C SER A 24 13.54 38.60 -1.00
N ASP A 25 13.72 39.11 -2.22
CA ASP A 25 13.76 38.33 -3.46
C ASP A 25 15.21 38.24 -3.96
N PRO A 26 15.85 37.05 -3.90
CA PRO A 26 17.25 36.87 -4.32
C PRO A 26 17.49 37.18 -5.81
N SER A 27 16.47 37.19 -6.67
CA SER A 27 16.61 37.61 -8.08
C SER A 27 16.89 39.12 -8.23
N LYS A 28 16.77 39.90 -7.16
CA LYS A 28 17.01 41.35 -7.12
C LYS A 28 18.33 41.73 -6.44
N LEU A 29 19.22 40.76 -6.22
CA LEU A 29 20.55 41.03 -5.68
C LEU A 29 21.35 41.98 -6.59
N SER A 30 22.18 42.82 -5.96
CA SER A 30 23.17 43.62 -6.68
C SER A 30 24.19 42.72 -7.36
N GLU A 31 24.89 43.21 -8.39
CA GLU A 31 25.97 42.42 -9.03
C GLU A 31 27.07 42.02 -8.03
N GLU A 32 27.35 42.85 -7.03
CA GLU A 32 28.33 42.57 -5.99
C GLU A 32 27.86 41.46 -5.05
N ASP A 33 26.61 41.54 -4.55
CA ASP A 33 26.06 40.50 -3.68
C ASP A 33 25.83 39.18 -4.44
N PHE A 34 25.46 39.24 -5.72
CA PHE A 34 25.33 38.04 -6.55
C PHE A 34 26.67 37.35 -6.77
N LYS A 35 27.77 38.08 -6.99
CA LYS A 35 29.11 37.49 -7.05
C LYS A 35 29.51 36.81 -5.73
N LEU A 36 29.10 37.37 -4.58
CA LEU A 36 29.29 36.72 -3.29
C LEU A 36 28.47 35.42 -3.20
N LEU A 37 27.22 35.43 -3.67
CA LEU A 37 26.37 34.25 -3.73
C LEU A 37 26.95 33.16 -4.66
N GLU A 38 27.45 33.54 -5.83
CA GLU A 38 28.12 32.64 -6.79
C GLU A 38 29.40 32.03 -6.21
N ASN A 39 30.25 32.84 -5.57
CA ASN A 39 31.43 32.35 -4.89
C ASN A 39 31.07 31.40 -3.72
N ALA A 40 30.01 31.70 -2.97
CA ALA A 40 29.50 30.83 -1.93
C ALA A 40 28.99 29.50 -2.52
N LEU A 41 28.24 29.54 -3.62
CA LEU A 41 27.77 28.34 -4.33
C LEU A 41 28.94 27.45 -4.77
N HIS A 42 29.98 28.01 -5.38
CA HIS A 42 31.14 27.23 -5.80
C HIS A 42 32.00 26.72 -4.63
N THR A 43 32.02 27.42 -3.51
CA THR A 43 32.81 27.04 -2.32
C THR A 43 32.11 25.97 -1.50
N TYR A 44 30.82 26.14 -1.24
CA TYR A 44 30.03 25.27 -0.36
C TYR A 44 29.21 24.22 -1.12
N LEU A 45 29.15 24.32 -2.46
CA LEU A 45 28.47 23.42 -3.41
C LEU A 45 26.95 23.38 -3.32
N VAL A 46 26.38 23.49 -2.12
CA VAL A 46 24.95 23.58 -1.87
C VAL A 46 24.73 24.74 -0.90
N ILE A 47 23.86 25.67 -1.25
CA ILE A 47 23.53 26.81 -0.41
C ILE A 47 22.02 26.89 -0.20
N VAL A 48 21.59 27.29 0.99
CA VAL A 48 20.17 27.36 1.37
C VAL A 48 19.84 28.80 1.72
N ILE A 49 18.84 29.37 1.04
CA ILE A 49 18.25 30.65 1.40
C ILE A 49 16.90 30.38 2.10
N PRO A 50 16.77 30.58 3.41
CA PRO A 50 15.53 30.31 4.13
C PRO A 50 14.47 31.39 3.84
N ASP A 51 13.24 31.14 4.29
CA ASP A 51 12.11 32.08 4.28
C ASP A 51 11.69 32.59 2.89
N GLN A 52 11.80 31.73 1.87
CA GLN A 52 11.47 32.03 0.47
C GLN A 52 10.09 31.49 0.04
N GLN A 53 9.15 31.24 0.97
CA GLN A 53 7.84 30.64 0.65
C GLN A 53 7.04 31.44 -0.39
N LYS A 54 7.29 32.75 -0.48
CA LYS A 54 6.61 33.69 -1.38
C LYS A 54 7.35 33.94 -2.69
N LEU A 55 8.48 33.26 -2.93
CA LEU A 55 9.24 33.45 -4.16
C LEU A 55 8.42 32.96 -5.36
N SER A 56 8.22 33.83 -6.35
CA SER A 56 7.43 33.47 -7.53
C SER A 56 8.24 32.55 -8.47
N PRO A 57 7.59 31.66 -9.24
CA PRO A 57 8.26 30.87 -10.27
C PRO A 57 9.08 31.70 -11.24
N LYS A 58 8.59 32.91 -11.56
CA LYS A 58 9.31 33.88 -12.40
C LYS A 58 10.61 34.33 -11.73
N SER A 59 10.55 34.76 -10.46
CA SER A 59 11.74 35.16 -9.70
C SER A 59 12.75 34.01 -9.55
N GLN A 60 12.27 32.79 -9.32
CA GLN A 60 13.12 31.59 -9.24
C GLN A 60 13.87 31.33 -10.56
N PHE A 61 13.16 31.44 -11.69
CA PHE A 61 13.78 31.30 -13.00
C PHE A 61 14.76 32.46 -13.32
N GLU A 62 14.41 33.70 -12.96
CA GLU A 62 15.30 34.86 -13.08
C GLU A 62 16.61 34.64 -12.30
N LEU A 63 16.52 34.21 -11.04
CA LEU A 63 17.69 33.89 -10.21
C LEU A 63 18.55 32.78 -10.85
N THR A 64 17.93 31.70 -11.30
CA THR A 64 18.66 30.57 -11.91
C THR A 64 19.42 31.02 -13.17
N THR A 65 18.80 31.92 -13.96
CA THR A 65 19.42 32.47 -15.18
C THR A 65 20.60 33.39 -14.88
N MET A 66 20.66 34.03 -13.70
CA MET A 66 21.81 34.84 -13.29
C MET A 66 23.09 33.98 -13.17
N PHE A 67 22.97 32.72 -12.76
CA PHE A 67 24.11 31.80 -12.69
C PHE A 67 24.47 31.21 -14.06
N ASP A 68 23.48 30.94 -14.91
CA ASP A 68 23.68 30.26 -16.18
C ASP A 68 23.18 31.05 -17.38
N ASP A 69 24.12 31.76 -18.01
CA ASP A 69 23.91 32.53 -19.24
C ASP A 69 23.44 31.68 -20.43
N THR A 70 23.61 30.34 -20.38
CA THR A 70 23.15 29.45 -21.44
C THR A 70 21.62 29.31 -21.49
N CYS A 71 20.92 29.58 -20.37
CA CYS A 71 19.45 29.57 -20.31
C CYS A 71 18.82 30.61 -21.24
N SER A 72 19.52 31.73 -21.48
CA SER A 72 19.10 32.78 -22.41
C SER A 72 19.30 32.40 -23.89
N LYS A 73 20.17 31.41 -24.17
CA LYS A 73 20.58 31.00 -25.53
C LYS A 73 19.82 29.77 -26.05
N THR A 74 19.18 28.99 -25.17
CA THR A 74 18.48 27.73 -25.48
C THR A 74 16.96 27.89 -25.63
N SER A 75 16.49 28.99 -26.22
CA SER A 75 15.05 29.29 -26.36
C SER A 75 14.27 29.33 -25.03
N ASN A 76 14.92 29.78 -23.95
CA ASN A 76 14.39 29.76 -22.58
C ASN A 76 14.06 28.34 -22.05
N ASN A 77 14.70 27.27 -22.53
CA ASN A 77 14.58 25.94 -21.92
C ASN A 77 15.72 25.70 -20.93
N TYR A 78 15.37 25.47 -19.66
CA TYR A 78 16.31 25.11 -18.60
C TYR A 78 16.48 23.59 -18.54
N GLY A 79 17.64 23.07 -18.96
CA GLY A 79 18.11 21.70 -18.70
C GLY A 79 17.28 20.53 -19.26
N HIS A 80 16.02 20.73 -19.61
CA HIS A 80 15.04 19.73 -20.02
C HIS A 80 14.38 20.18 -21.32
N GLY A 81 14.45 19.31 -22.34
CA GLY A 81 13.79 19.53 -23.63
C GLY A 81 12.36 18.98 -23.66
N LYS A 82 11.72 19.02 -24.84
CA LYS A 82 10.38 18.41 -25.08
C LYS A 82 10.30 16.92 -24.73
N THR A 83 11.44 16.24 -24.66
CA THR A 83 11.59 14.80 -24.34
C THR A 83 11.31 14.45 -22.88
N PHE A 84 11.33 15.40 -21.94
CA PHE A 84 10.95 15.17 -20.54
C PHE A 84 9.54 14.55 -20.42
N ARG A 85 8.65 14.88 -21.36
CA ARG A 85 7.25 14.44 -21.40
C ARG A 85 6.95 13.28 -22.36
N HIS A 86 7.97 12.67 -22.97
CA HIS A 86 7.72 11.56 -23.89
C HIS A 86 7.05 10.40 -23.13
N GLU A 87 6.05 9.75 -23.74
CA GLU A 87 5.24 8.72 -23.07
C GLU A 87 6.07 7.57 -22.52
N ASN A 88 7.18 7.26 -23.20
CA ASN A 88 8.15 6.23 -22.86
C ASN A 88 9.35 6.71 -22.02
N SER A 89 9.35 7.96 -21.53
CA SER A 89 10.44 8.48 -20.68
C SER A 89 10.26 8.04 -19.23
N VAL A 90 11.35 7.62 -18.57
CA VAL A 90 11.32 7.34 -17.12
C VAL A 90 10.98 8.56 -16.28
N LEU A 91 11.25 9.77 -16.79
CA LEU A 91 11.01 11.03 -16.06
C LEU A 91 9.57 11.54 -16.16
N ARG A 92 8.70 10.90 -16.96
CA ARG A 92 7.34 11.38 -17.24
C ARG A 92 6.52 11.62 -15.98
N LYS A 93 6.70 10.76 -14.97
CA LYS A 93 5.89 10.78 -13.73
C LYS A 93 6.46 11.71 -12.66
N ASP A 94 7.67 12.23 -12.87
CA ASP A 94 8.47 12.85 -11.80
C ASP A 94 8.11 14.32 -11.55
N GLY A 95 7.38 14.99 -12.46
CA GLY A 95 6.99 16.39 -12.27
C GLY A 95 5.99 16.94 -13.28
N THR A 96 5.37 18.07 -12.93
CA THR A 96 4.38 18.81 -13.75
C THR A 96 4.85 20.25 -13.98
N THR A 97 4.73 20.75 -15.20
CA THR A 97 5.21 22.10 -15.55
C THR A 97 4.21 23.20 -15.22
N ILE A 98 4.69 24.33 -14.70
CA ILE A 98 3.86 25.52 -14.46
C ILE A 98 3.49 26.20 -15.80
N PRO A 99 2.20 26.35 -16.16
CA PRO A 99 1.79 26.88 -17.46
C PRO A 99 2.29 28.30 -17.72
N ASN A 100 2.26 29.15 -16.69
CA ASN A 100 2.66 30.56 -16.78
C ASN A 100 4.19 30.75 -16.70
N GLN A 101 4.94 29.72 -16.34
CA GLN A 101 6.41 29.73 -16.30
C GLN A 101 6.96 28.32 -16.63
N PRO A 102 6.99 27.91 -17.91
CA PRO A 102 7.26 26.51 -18.29
C PRO A 102 8.64 25.96 -17.93
N GLN A 103 9.56 26.84 -17.53
CA GLN A 103 10.91 26.51 -17.07
C GLN A 103 10.91 25.97 -15.64
N VAL A 104 9.84 26.17 -14.89
CA VAL A 104 9.69 25.70 -13.52
C VAL A 104 8.80 24.47 -13.50
N GLN A 105 9.30 23.42 -12.87
CA GLN A 105 8.58 22.16 -12.65
C GLN A 105 8.15 22.08 -11.19
N VAL A 106 6.97 21.52 -10.97
CA VAL A 106 6.46 21.13 -9.65
C VAL A 106 6.69 19.63 -9.50
N ILE A 107 7.42 19.26 -8.47
CA ILE A 107 7.70 17.87 -8.10
C ILE A 107 7.11 17.62 -6.71
N GLY A 108 6.71 16.38 -6.43
CA GLY A 108 6.10 16.05 -5.15
C GLY A 108 5.27 14.78 -5.20
N ASN A 109 4.33 14.67 -4.27
CA ASN A 109 3.44 13.52 -4.14
C ASN A 109 2.01 13.97 -3.86
N GLY A 110 1.02 13.23 -4.32
CA GLY A 110 -0.39 13.45 -4.01
C GLY A 110 -1.13 14.32 -5.02
N TYR A 111 -2.35 14.72 -4.68
CA TYR A 111 -3.22 15.52 -5.53
C TYR A 111 -3.27 16.96 -5.06
N TRP A 112 -3.07 17.88 -5.99
CA TRP A 112 -2.91 19.31 -5.74
C TRP A 112 -3.88 20.11 -6.60
N LYS A 113 -4.24 21.30 -6.11
CA LYS A 113 -5.15 22.23 -6.78
C LYS A 113 -4.59 23.65 -6.70
N ASN A 114 -4.96 24.48 -7.67
CA ASN A 114 -4.74 25.93 -7.67
C ASN A 114 -3.28 26.35 -7.45
N HIS A 115 -2.33 25.77 -8.18
CA HIS A 115 -0.90 26.10 -8.06
C HIS A 115 -0.37 26.76 -9.35
N TYR A 116 -0.25 28.09 -9.34
CA TYR A 116 0.28 28.90 -10.47
C TYR A 116 -0.30 28.58 -11.86
N GLY A 117 -1.62 28.34 -11.92
CA GLY A 117 -2.33 28.01 -13.16
C GLY A 117 -2.44 26.51 -13.45
N LEU A 118 -1.93 25.66 -12.57
CA LEU A 118 -2.27 24.23 -12.54
C LEU A 118 -3.54 24.04 -11.71
N ASP A 119 -4.59 23.61 -12.40
CA ASP A 119 -5.83 23.12 -11.80
C ASP A 119 -5.75 21.58 -11.69
N ASP A 120 -6.33 21.02 -10.61
CA ASP A 120 -6.50 19.58 -10.35
C ASP A 120 -5.43 18.66 -10.99
N PHE A 121 -4.24 18.58 -10.38
CA PHE A 121 -3.11 17.80 -10.90
C PHE A 121 -2.55 16.80 -9.87
N LYS A 122 -2.01 15.68 -10.35
CA LYS A 122 -1.39 14.62 -9.52
C LYS A 122 0.12 14.67 -9.67
N LEU A 123 0.82 14.69 -8.53
CA LEU A 123 2.26 14.50 -8.46
C LEU A 123 2.55 13.08 -7.95
N THR A 124 3.54 12.43 -8.56
CA THR A 124 3.98 11.08 -8.16
C THR A 124 5.43 11.16 -7.77
N GLN A 125 5.74 10.91 -6.50
CA GLN A 125 7.13 10.90 -6.07
C GLN A 125 7.81 9.62 -6.59
N PRO A 126 9.04 9.73 -7.12
CA PRO A 126 9.79 8.56 -7.55
C PRO A 126 9.99 7.56 -6.40
N SER A 127 9.98 6.25 -6.70
CA SER A 127 10.17 5.19 -5.70
C SER A 127 11.16 4.13 -6.16
N HIS A 128 12.04 3.73 -5.24
CA HIS A 128 12.97 2.63 -5.48
C HIS A 128 12.25 1.31 -5.79
N LYS A 129 11.02 1.08 -5.26
CA LYS A 129 10.23 -0.13 -5.60
C LYS A 129 9.98 -0.26 -7.10
N THR A 130 9.80 0.87 -7.78
CA THR A 130 9.50 0.89 -9.22
C THR A 130 10.74 0.97 -10.11
N PHE A 131 11.84 1.55 -9.61
CA PHE A 131 13.01 1.88 -10.42
C PHE A 131 14.20 0.92 -10.23
N HIS A 132 14.37 0.36 -9.03
CA HIS A 132 15.49 -0.54 -8.73
C HIS A 132 15.17 -1.98 -9.15
N LYS A 133 16.20 -2.77 -9.43
CA LYS A 133 16.07 -4.21 -9.69
C LYS A 133 15.77 -4.96 -8.39
N ASP A 134 16.64 -4.76 -7.40
CA ASP A 134 16.52 -5.36 -6.07
C ASP A 134 15.98 -4.31 -5.10
N THR A 135 14.73 -4.49 -4.67
CA THR A 135 14.04 -3.54 -3.79
C THR A 135 14.28 -3.90 -2.32
N LEU A 136 14.00 -2.95 -1.41
CA LEU A 136 13.90 -3.28 0.01
C LEU A 136 12.74 -4.26 0.22
N SER A 137 12.90 -5.18 1.16
CA SER A 137 11.82 -6.04 1.63
C SER A 137 10.81 -5.23 2.45
N ASP A 138 9.60 -5.76 2.61
CA ASP A 138 8.58 -5.10 3.44
C ASP A 138 9.01 -5.03 4.92
N ASP A 139 9.85 -5.96 5.39
CA ASP A 139 10.45 -5.91 6.74
C ASP A 139 11.43 -4.75 6.89
N GLU A 140 12.27 -4.52 5.88
CA GLU A 140 13.20 -3.39 5.88
C GLU A 140 12.40 -2.08 5.88
N LEU A 141 11.36 -1.97 5.07
CA LEU A 141 10.49 -0.78 5.00
C LEU A 141 9.73 -0.54 6.30
N THR A 142 9.18 -1.58 6.92
CA THR A 142 8.49 -1.50 8.22
C THR A 142 9.44 -1.03 9.33
N ASN A 143 10.72 -1.38 9.23
CA ASN A 143 11.79 -0.88 10.09
C ASN A 143 12.32 0.51 9.69
N LYS A 144 11.48 1.29 8.97
CA LYS A 144 11.77 2.63 8.47
C LYS A 144 13.02 2.71 7.59
N GLN A 145 13.41 1.62 6.93
CA GLN A 145 14.49 1.67 5.96
C GLN A 145 14.02 2.28 4.63
N THR A 146 14.93 2.96 3.95
CA THR A 146 14.75 3.49 2.59
C THR A 146 16.10 3.42 1.86
N ARG A 147 16.13 3.78 0.57
CA ARG A 147 17.37 3.90 -0.22
C ARG A 147 17.41 5.21 -1.01
N PHE A 148 18.58 5.51 -1.58
CA PHE A 148 18.72 6.55 -2.59
C PHE A 148 17.97 6.12 -3.85
N TYR A 149 17.09 7.00 -4.36
CA TYR A 149 16.34 6.72 -5.57
C TYR A 149 17.25 6.61 -6.80
N ARG A 150 18.02 7.66 -7.10
CA ARG A 150 18.94 7.73 -8.25
C ARG A 150 19.92 8.87 -8.08
N TRP A 151 21.21 8.56 -8.11
CA TRP A 151 22.27 9.57 -8.15
C TRP A 151 22.41 10.14 -9.56
N HIS A 152 22.26 11.45 -9.69
CA HIS A 152 22.36 12.12 -10.98
C HIS A 152 22.76 13.58 -10.89
N ILE A 153 23.20 14.10 -12.04
CA ILE A 153 23.23 15.52 -12.36
C ILE A 153 21.99 15.86 -13.17
N ASP A 154 21.42 17.05 -12.97
CA ASP A 154 20.31 17.52 -13.78
C ASP A 154 20.81 17.79 -15.18
N SER A 155 20.25 17.11 -16.19
CA SER A 155 20.57 17.34 -17.60
C SER A 155 19.67 16.50 -18.49
N ALA A 156 19.30 17.00 -19.66
CA ALA A 156 18.66 16.18 -20.70
C ALA A 156 19.62 15.12 -21.28
N LEU A 157 20.93 15.38 -21.22
CA LEU A 157 22.03 14.53 -21.75
C LEU A 157 21.93 14.21 -23.25
N TYR A 158 21.03 14.88 -23.95
CA TYR A 158 20.86 14.86 -25.40
C TYR A 158 20.46 16.28 -25.82
N GLU A 159 21.15 16.83 -26.83
CA GLU A 159 21.02 18.21 -27.34
C GLU A 159 21.41 19.33 -26.35
N LEU A 160 20.93 19.26 -25.10
CA LEU A 160 21.21 20.23 -24.04
C LEU A 160 22.31 19.73 -23.10
N SER A 161 23.24 20.62 -22.75
CA SER A 161 24.32 20.33 -21.80
C SER A 161 23.82 20.56 -20.35
N PRO A 162 24.45 19.95 -19.33
CA PRO A 162 24.06 20.18 -17.94
C PRO A 162 24.12 21.68 -17.56
N PRO A 163 23.07 22.24 -16.93
CA PRO A 163 23.09 23.59 -16.40
C PRO A 163 24.16 23.74 -15.31
N LYS A 164 24.59 24.98 -15.04
CA LYS A 164 25.60 25.29 -14.02
C LYS A 164 25.08 25.06 -12.59
N CYS A 165 23.87 25.51 -12.29
CA CYS A 165 23.24 25.34 -10.98
C CYS A 165 21.75 25.05 -11.13
N THR A 166 21.18 24.33 -10.16
CA THR A 166 19.73 24.09 -10.05
C THR A 166 19.20 24.75 -8.78
N THR A 167 17.96 25.24 -8.84
CA THR A 167 17.23 25.79 -7.70
C THR A 167 16.01 24.92 -7.38
N LEU A 168 15.80 24.61 -6.10
CA LEU A 168 14.66 23.87 -5.59
C LEU A 168 14.06 24.64 -4.41
N LEU A 169 12.74 24.83 -4.42
CA LEU A 169 12.03 25.56 -3.37
C LEU A 169 11.11 24.60 -2.61
N GLY A 170 11.29 24.49 -1.29
CA GLY A 170 10.38 23.77 -0.41
C GLY A 170 9.09 24.54 -0.20
N ILE A 171 7.97 24.04 -0.73
CA ILE A 171 6.65 24.68 -0.57
C ILE A 171 5.86 24.01 0.54
N HIS A 172 5.60 22.71 0.36
CA HIS A 172 4.99 21.84 1.37
C HIS A 172 5.92 20.66 1.59
N VAL A 173 6.37 20.49 2.82
CA VAL A 173 7.43 19.54 3.17
C VAL A 173 6.92 18.57 4.25
N PRO A 174 7.36 17.29 4.24
CA PRO A 174 6.99 16.33 5.30
C PRO A 174 7.43 16.80 6.68
N ASN A 175 6.79 16.29 7.74
CA ASN A 175 7.17 16.59 9.11
C ASN A 175 8.63 16.15 9.36
N SER A 176 9.46 17.10 9.83
CA SER A 176 10.89 16.91 10.05
C SER A 176 11.21 15.93 11.19
N ASP A 177 10.23 15.60 12.03
CA ASP A 177 10.33 14.58 13.08
C ASP A 177 10.24 13.15 12.53
N GLU A 178 9.69 12.94 11.34
CA GLU A 178 9.62 11.62 10.71
C GLU A 178 10.98 11.22 10.13
N LYS A 179 11.72 10.37 10.87
CA LYS A 179 13.00 9.83 10.44
C LYS A 179 12.86 8.47 9.74
N GLN A 180 13.69 8.27 8.72
CA GLN A 180 13.97 7.00 8.05
C GLN A 180 15.47 6.74 8.06
N LYS A 181 15.89 5.50 7.77
CA LYS A 181 17.29 5.14 7.71
C LYS A 181 17.69 4.50 6.38
N ILE A 182 18.90 4.76 5.92
CA ILE A 182 19.52 4.06 4.81
C ILE A 182 20.57 3.13 5.39
N VAL A 183 20.51 1.84 5.05
CA VAL A 183 21.51 0.84 5.44
C VAL A 183 22.37 0.51 4.23
N TYR A 184 23.69 0.69 4.36
CA TYR A 184 24.64 0.42 3.29
C TYR A 184 24.95 -1.08 3.25
N HIS A 185 24.73 -1.73 2.11
CA HIS A 185 24.77 -3.20 2.01
C HIS A 185 26.14 -3.82 2.31
N ASP A 186 27.18 -3.16 1.84
CA ASP A 186 28.59 -3.54 1.89
C ASP A 186 29.27 -3.16 3.21
N SER A 187 29.08 -1.95 3.72
CA SER A 187 29.71 -1.52 4.99
C SER A 187 28.89 -1.80 6.23
N LYS A 188 27.56 -2.00 6.08
CA LYS A 188 26.57 -2.07 7.17
C LYS A 188 26.44 -0.79 7.98
N ASP A 189 27.01 0.32 7.53
CA ASP A 189 26.78 1.62 8.15
C ASP A 189 25.32 2.05 7.98
N GLU A 190 24.86 2.92 8.87
CA GLU A 190 23.52 3.50 8.80
C GLU A 190 23.59 5.03 8.64
N LEU A 191 22.71 5.58 7.81
CA LEU A 191 22.49 7.02 7.68
C LEU A 191 21.03 7.34 8.02
N GLN A 192 20.83 8.08 9.11
CA GLN A 192 19.52 8.60 9.49
C GLN A 192 19.18 9.85 8.66
N ILE A 193 17.97 9.90 8.13
CA ILE A 193 17.47 11.00 7.28
C ILE A 193 16.05 11.36 7.63
N THR A 194 15.63 12.59 7.31
CA THR A 194 14.21 12.95 7.31
C THR A 194 13.52 12.40 6.07
N LYS A 195 12.25 12.08 6.21
CA LYS A 195 11.42 11.62 5.12
C LYS A 195 11.32 12.70 4.03
N GLY A 196 11.56 12.33 2.77
CA GLY A 196 11.55 13.28 1.65
C GLY A 196 12.79 14.18 1.57
N ALA A 197 13.86 13.88 2.30
CA ALA A 197 15.12 14.61 2.20
C ALA A 197 15.73 14.53 0.77
N THR A 198 16.60 15.48 0.47
CA THR A 198 17.44 15.44 -0.74
C THR A 198 18.89 15.22 -0.34
N ALA A 199 19.47 14.13 -0.83
CA ALA A 199 20.86 13.79 -0.56
C ALA A 199 21.77 14.36 -1.66
N PHE A 200 22.89 14.93 -1.25
CA PHE A 200 23.91 15.51 -2.12
C PHE A 200 25.26 14.84 -1.88
N LEU A 201 25.94 14.56 -2.99
CA LEU A 201 27.28 13.99 -3.06
C LEU A 201 28.24 15.02 -3.68
N SER A 202 29.31 15.35 -2.95
CA SER A 202 30.37 16.23 -3.46
C SER A 202 31.22 15.53 -4.52
N GLY A 203 31.24 16.08 -5.74
CA GLY A 203 32.11 15.61 -6.81
C GLY A 203 33.60 15.76 -6.48
N LYS A 204 33.96 16.76 -5.66
CA LYS A 204 35.34 16.94 -5.18
C LYS A 204 35.73 15.80 -4.26
N THR A 205 34.89 15.48 -3.28
CA THR A 205 35.12 14.34 -2.38
C THR A 205 35.20 13.04 -3.16
N ALA A 206 34.32 12.86 -4.16
CA ALA A 206 34.35 11.70 -5.03
C ALA A 206 35.65 11.58 -5.83
N PHE A 207 36.17 12.69 -6.36
CA PHE A 207 37.45 12.70 -7.04
C PHE A 207 38.63 12.45 -6.09
N ASP A 208 38.64 13.09 -4.92
CA ASP A 208 39.74 13.00 -3.96
C ASP A 208 39.93 11.59 -3.40
N LEU A 209 38.85 10.83 -3.26
CA LEU A 209 38.86 9.45 -2.78
C LEU A 209 39.29 8.41 -3.83
N LEU A 210 39.45 8.80 -5.10
CA LEU A 210 39.98 7.90 -6.13
C LEU A 210 41.47 7.60 -5.89
N SER A 211 41.89 6.40 -6.31
CA SER A 211 43.31 6.03 -6.37
C SER A 211 44.07 6.94 -7.35
N PRO A 212 45.40 7.09 -7.25
CA PRO A 212 46.18 7.89 -8.21
C PRO A 212 45.98 7.45 -9.67
N GLU A 213 45.88 6.14 -9.91
CA GLU A 213 45.62 5.55 -11.23
C GLU A 213 44.21 5.90 -11.73
N ASP A 214 43.20 5.76 -10.88
CA ASP A 214 41.82 6.12 -11.22
C ASP A 214 41.65 7.63 -11.44
N LYS A 215 42.41 8.48 -10.73
CA LYS A 215 42.45 9.94 -10.96
C LYS A 215 43.01 10.26 -12.33
N GLU A 216 44.14 9.66 -12.71
CA GLU A 216 44.71 9.85 -14.05
C GLU A 216 43.74 9.37 -15.13
N PHE A 217 43.11 8.21 -14.92
CA PHE A 217 42.10 7.69 -15.84
C PHE A 217 40.91 8.64 -15.98
N ALA A 218 40.32 9.09 -14.87
CA ALA A 218 39.14 9.95 -14.87
C ALA A 218 39.43 11.32 -15.53
N LEU A 219 40.59 11.91 -15.29
CA LEU A 219 41.03 13.16 -15.94
C LEU A 219 41.16 13.03 -17.46
N ASN A 220 41.48 11.82 -17.94
CA ASN A 220 41.64 11.53 -19.36
C ASN A 220 40.43 10.80 -19.96
N SER A 221 39.25 10.86 -19.32
CA SER A 221 38.07 10.12 -19.78
C SER A 221 36.90 11.01 -20.18
N THR A 222 36.22 10.62 -21.26
CA THR A 222 34.97 11.23 -21.74
C THR A 222 33.83 10.23 -21.62
N VAL A 223 32.76 10.60 -20.91
CA VAL A 223 31.53 9.81 -20.81
C VAL A 223 30.63 10.15 -22.00
N VAL A 224 30.22 9.13 -22.73
CA VAL A 224 29.29 9.23 -23.87
C VAL A 224 27.92 8.72 -23.43
N TYR A 225 26.89 9.51 -23.66
CA TYR A 225 25.50 9.18 -23.31
C TYR A 225 24.77 8.58 -24.51
N ALA A 226 23.75 7.76 -24.26
CA ALA A 226 22.88 7.27 -25.33
C ALA A 226 22.03 8.42 -25.92
N PRO A 227 21.62 8.33 -27.20
CA PRO A 227 20.55 9.19 -27.72
C PRO A 227 19.28 8.97 -26.90
N HIS A 228 18.52 10.05 -26.65
CA HIS A 228 17.30 10.03 -25.82
C HIS A 228 17.45 9.17 -24.54
N PRO A 229 18.42 9.46 -23.66
CA PRO A 229 18.92 8.49 -22.68
C PRO A 229 17.85 8.02 -21.68
N TYR A 230 16.90 8.88 -21.31
CA TYR A 230 15.78 8.53 -20.43
C TYR A 230 14.73 7.61 -21.07
N ILE A 231 14.69 7.54 -22.41
CA ILE A 231 13.87 6.56 -23.14
C ILE A 231 14.66 5.27 -23.33
N PHE A 232 15.96 5.39 -23.64
CA PHE A 232 16.89 4.26 -23.78
C PHE A 232 16.86 3.33 -22.56
N ILE A 233 16.88 3.89 -21.34
CA ILE A 233 16.89 3.10 -20.10
C ILE A 233 15.50 2.69 -19.59
N SER A 234 14.41 3.00 -20.31
CA SER A 234 13.03 2.87 -19.78
C SER A 234 12.59 1.47 -19.39
N LYS A 235 13.19 0.43 -19.97
CA LYS A 235 12.93 -0.98 -19.66
C LYS A 235 14.00 -1.59 -18.73
N ALA A 236 15.10 -0.88 -18.49
CA ALA A 236 16.17 -1.31 -17.60
C ALA A 236 15.84 -0.96 -16.14
N LYS A 237 16.49 -1.64 -15.19
CA LYS A 237 16.33 -1.40 -13.76
C LYS A 237 17.65 -0.90 -13.13
N SER A 238 17.54 -0.02 -12.16
CA SER A 238 18.68 0.57 -11.46
C SER A 238 19.34 -0.41 -10.51
N THR A 239 20.65 -0.24 -10.28
CA THR A 239 21.35 -0.86 -9.15
C THR A 239 20.74 -0.41 -7.82
N SER A 240 20.89 -1.24 -6.78
CA SER A 240 20.32 -1.00 -5.45
C SER A 240 20.85 0.26 -4.75
N ASP A 241 22.03 0.75 -5.15
CA ASP A 241 22.63 2.00 -4.69
C ASP A 241 22.20 3.24 -5.51
N GLY A 242 21.45 3.04 -6.60
CA GLY A 242 20.96 4.12 -7.45
C GLY A 242 22.02 4.80 -8.33
N ILE A 243 23.25 4.28 -8.44
CA ILE A 243 24.34 4.94 -9.17
C ILE A 243 24.25 4.69 -10.68
N THR A 244 23.96 3.45 -11.09
CA THR A 244 23.92 3.01 -12.50
C THR A 244 22.72 2.10 -12.79
N MET A 245 22.62 1.60 -14.02
CA MET A 245 21.63 0.58 -14.40
C MET A 245 22.26 -0.81 -14.39
N VAL A 246 21.48 -1.83 -14.05
CA VAL A 246 21.91 -3.23 -14.18
C VAL A 246 21.94 -3.60 -15.67
N SER A 247 23.11 -4.01 -16.15
CA SER A 247 23.34 -4.38 -17.55
C SER A 247 22.80 -5.79 -17.84
N GLU A 248 21.50 -5.90 -18.12
CA GLU A 248 20.82 -7.17 -18.49
C GLU A 248 20.36 -7.19 -19.95
N ASN A 249 20.89 -6.30 -20.79
CA ASN A 249 20.46 -6.09 -22.18
C ASN A 249 18.95 -5.79 -22.30
N LYS A 250 18.41 -5.06 -21.33
CA LYS A 250 16.99 -4.63 -21.30
C LYS A 250 16.79 -3.20 -21.79
N GLU A 251 17.87 -2.46 -22.05
CA GLU A 251 17.82 -1.16 -22.72
C GLU A 251 17.16 -1.28 -24.09
N ARG A 252 16.47 -0.22 -24.52
CA ARG A 252 15.91 -0.17 -25.86
C ARG A 252 17.02 -0.11 -26.91
N SER A 253 16.81 -0.74 -28.06
CA SER A 253 17.72 -0.55 -29.19
C SER A 253 17.61 0.87 -29.72
N PHE A 254 18.65 1.36 -30.40
CA PHE A 254 18.63 2.71 -30.98
C PHE A 254 17.59 2.88 -32.09
N ASP A 255 17.15 1.78 -32.72
CA ASP A 255 16.08 1.77 -33.72
C ASP A 255 14.68 1.94 -33.10
N GLU A 256 14.52 1.63 -31.81
CA GLU A 256 13.28 1.84 -31.05
C GLU A 256 13.15 3.26 -30.47
N LEU A 257 14.18 4.09 -30.63
CA LEU A 257 14.19 5.46 -30.12
C LEU A 257 13.54 6.43 -31.13
N PRO A 258 13.03 7.59 -30.67
CA PRO A 258 12.66 8.67 -31.57
C PRO A 258 13.83 9.07 -32.45
N GLU A 259 13.56 9.66 -33.62
CA GLU A 259 14.58 10.13 -34.55
C GLU A 259 15.67 10.94 -33.82
N TRP A 260 16.93 10.59 -34.09
CA TRP A 260 18.07 11.16 -33.39
C TRP A 260 19.24 11.41 -34.32
N GLU A 261 20.07 12.38 -33.95
CA GLU A 261 21.26 12.78 -34.68
C GLU A 261 22.48 12.59 -33.81
N GLU A 262 23.56 12.03 -34.35
CA GLU A 262 24.80 11.81 -33.61
C GLU A 262 25.40 13.12 -33.08
N SER A 263 25.24 14.22 -33.82
CA SER A 263 25.70 15.57 -33.41
C SER A 263 25.07 16.07 -32.10
N LYS A 264 23.90 15.54 -31.74
CA LYS A 264 23.15 15.90 -30.52
C LYS A 264 23.53 15.02 -29.32
N ILE A 265 24.25 13.92 -29.54
CA ILE A 265 24.75 13.07 -28.45
C ILE A 265 25.75 13.84 -27.61
N LYS A 266 25.59 13.78 -26.28
CA LYS A 266 26.52 14.41 -25.36
C LYS A 266 27.72 13.51 -25.08
N LYS A 267 28.90 14.10 -25.26
CA LYS A 267 30.22 13.58 -24.88
C LYS A 267 30.79 14.57 -23.87
N LEU A 268 30.78 14.21 -22.59
CA LEU A 268 31.15 15.11 -21.50
C LEU A 268 32.39 14.58 -20.78
N PRO A 269 33.32 15.46 -20.32
CA PRO A 269 34.44 15.02 -19.51
C PRO A 269 33.92 14.39 -18.21
N MET A 270 34.63 13.37 -17.72
CA MET A 270 34.28 12.73 -16.45
C MET A 270 34.63 13.60 -15.23
N VAL A 271 35.61 14.50 -15.39
CA VAL A 271 36.10 15.42 -14.35
C VAL A 271 35.92 16.86 -14.80
N TRP A 272 35.32 17.67 -13.94
CA TRP A 272 34.98 19.07 -14.17
C TRP A 272 35.77 19.93 -13.18
N THR A 273 36.33 21.05 -13.63
CA THR A 273 37.09 21.96 -12.75
C THR A 273 36.19 23.08 -12.27
N ASN A 274 36.14 23.26 -10.94
CA ASN A 274 35.40 24.35 -10.32
C ASN A 274 36.08 25.70 -10.67
N PRO A 275 35.34 26.66 -11.26
CA PRO A 275 35.94 27.89 -11.78
C PRO A 275 36.44 28.85 -10.69
N THR A 276 35.87 28.79 -9.48
CA THR A 276 36.26 29.65 -8.36
C THR A 276 37.37 29.00 -7.53
N THR A 277 37.23 27.72 -7.20
CA THR A 277 38.16 27.05 -6.26
C THR A 277 39.32 26.33 -6.95
N GLY A 278 39.23 26.07 -8.26
CA GLY A 278 40.22 25.30 -9.01
C GLY A 278 40.20 23.79 -8.72
N ASN A 279 39.33 23.32 -7.82
CA ASN A 279 39.23 21.91 -7.47
C ASN A 279 38.65 21.08 -8.61
N HIS A 280 39.11 19.83 -8.73
CA HIS A 280 38.53 18.84 -9.64
C HIS A 280 37.34 18.14 -9.00
N HIS A 281 36.25 18.00 -9.76
CA HIS A 281 35.02 17.33 -9.37
C HIS A 281 34.72 16.17 -10.33
N LEU A 282 34.57 14.97 -9.78
CA LEU A 282 34.12 13.82 -10.53
C LEU A 282 32.60 13.93 -10.76
N GLN A 283 32.17 14.07 -12.01
CA GLN A 283 30.79 14.39 -12.38
C GLN A 283 30.33 13.66 -13.64
N PHE A 284 29.31 12.82 -13.46
CA PHE A 284 28.66 12.08 -14.54
C PHE A 284 27.25 11.62 -14.12
N HIS A 285 26.43 11.22 -15.10
CA HIS A 285 25.15 10.55 -14.83
C HIS A 285 25.26 9.06 -15.16
N GLY A 286 25.52 8.22 -14.14
CA GLY A 286 25.84 6.81 -14.32
C GLY A 286 24.74 6.00 -14.98
N SER A 287 23.47 6.24 -14.64
CA SER A 287 22.34 5.51 -15.24
C SER A 287 22.23 5.69 -16.76
N CYS A 288 22.62 6.87 -17.28
CA CYS A 288 22.47 7.22 -18.70
C CYS A 288 23.74 6.97 -19.53
N ALA A 289 24.82 6.51 -18.90
CA ALA A 289 26.10 6.28 -19.57
C ALA A 289 25.99 5.10 -20.56
N TYR A 290 26.46 5.32 -21.78
CA TYR A 290 26.48 4.33 -22.85
C TYR A 290 27.89 3.76 -23.09
N LYS A 291 28.93 4.59 -23.04
CA LYS A 291 30.34 4.15 -23.11
C LYS A 291 31.28 5.21 -22.52
N ILE A 292 32.52 4.82 -22.26
CA ILE A 292 33.60 5.74 -21.87
C ILE A 292 34.68 5.71 -22.95
N ILE A 293 35.22 6.88 -23.31
CA ILE A 293 36.36 7.00 -24.21
C ILE A 293 37.55 7.48 -23.39
N ASN A 294 38.65 6.74 -23.42
CA ASN A 294 39.92 7.18 -22.88
C ASN A 294 40.59 8.11 -23.92
N ASN A 295 40.67 9.40 -23.61
CA ASN A 295 41.21 10.44 -24.48
C ASN A 295 42.71 10.29 -24.76
N LYS A 296 43.45 9.56 -23.90
CA LYS A 296 44.90 9.33 -24.05
C LYS A 296 45.21 8.14 -24.96
N THR A 297 44.42 7.06 -24.87
CA THR A 297 44.64 5.81 -25.64
C THR A 297 43.73 5.68 -26.85
N GLY A 298 42.60 6.39 -26.89
CA GLY A 298 41.53 6.21 -27.88
C GLY A 298 40.65 4.98 -27.63
N GLU A 299 40.88 4.26 -26.53
CA GLU A 299 40.13 3.06 -26.17
C GLU A 299 38.68 3.40 -25.80
N GLU A 300 37.74 2.61 -26.34
CA GLU A 300 36.33 2.69 -25.99
C GLU A 300 35.95 1.56 -25.04
N ILE A 301 35.52 1.92 -23.85
CA ILE A 301 35.04 0.98 -22.83
C ILE A 301 33.53 0.82 -23.01
N PRO A 302 33.04 -0.41 -23.25
CA PRO A 302 31.63 -0.68 -23.54
C PRO A 302 30.72 -0.41 -22.33
N MET A 303 29.41 -0.35 -22.57
CA MET A 303 28.41 0.09 -21.60
C MET A 303 28.46 -0.62 -20.24
N GLU A 304 28.59 -1.95 -20.24
CA GLU A 304 28.59 -2.74 -19.01
C GLU A 304 29.82 -2.43 -18.15
N GLU A 305 31.01 -2.49 -18.75
CA GLU A 305 32.27 -2.16 -18.09
C GLU A 305 32.30 -0.69 -17.66
N ALA A 306 31.77 0.21 -18.48
CA ALA A 306 31.66 1.63 -18.17
C ALA A 306 30.80 1.85 -16.92
N ARG A 307 29.61 1.23 -16.83
CA ARG A 307 28.73 1.37 -15.66
C ARG A 307 29.35 0.77 -14.40
N ASN A 308 30.01 -0.38 -14.50
CA ASN A 308 30.72 -0.98 -13.36
C ASN A 308 31.82 -0.05 -12.85
N LEU A 309 32.57 0.60 -13.77
CA LEU A 309 33.61 1.55 -13.43
C LEU A 309 33.05 2.82 -12.76
N LEU A 310 31.98 3.38 -13.31
CA LEU A 310 31.31 4.57 -12.75
C LEU A 310 30.74 4.27 -11.35
N GLN A 311 30.15 3.09 -11.16
CA GLN A 311 29.66 2.65 -9.85
C GLN A 311 30.81 2.56 -8.84
N ARG A 312 31.94 1.93 -9.22
CA ARG A 312 33.15 1.84 -8.40
C ARG A 312 33.71 3.21 -8.02
N PHE A 313 33.63 4.19 -8.91
CA PHE A 313 34.16 5.54 -8.66
C PHE A 313 33.29 6.38 -7.71
N TYR A 314 31.95 6.27 -7.79
CA TYR A 314 31.06 7.01 -6.90
C TYR A 314 30.88 6.34 -5.54
N ARG A 315 30.96 5.00 -5.48
CA ARG A 315 30.64 4.24 -4.26
C ARG A 315 31.40 4.73 -3.02
N PRO A 316 32.74 4.92 -3.00
CA PRO A 316 33.45 5.34 -1.78
C PRO A 316 32.95 6.67 -1.19
N ALA A 317 32.51 7.58 -2.07
CA ALA A 317 32.05 8.90 -1.70
C ALA A 317 30.61 8.90 -1.20
N ILE A 318 29.81 7.88 -1.53
CA ILE A 318 28.46 7.66 -1.00
C ILE A 318 28.57 6.94 0.34
N SER A 319 29.11 7.61 1.36
CA SER A 319 29.24 7.09 2.73
C SER A 319 28.61 8.09 3.70
N PRO A 320 28.07 7.66 4.87
CA PRO A 320 27.33 8.55 5.78
C PRO A 320 28.01 9.88 6.10
N GLN A 321 29.33 9.86 6.31
CA GLN A 321 30.16 11.02 6.64
C GLN A 321 30.41 11.99 5.47
N ASN A 322 30.16 11.56 4.23
CA ASN A 322 30.47 12.31 3.01
C ASN A 322 29.22 12.88 2.32
N ILE A 323 28.03 12.45 2.74
CA ILE A 323 26.76 12.86 2.14
C ILE A 323 26.13 13.99 2.96
N TYR A 324 25.69 15.03 2.26
CA TYR A 324 24.83 16.05 2.85
C TYR A 324 23.37 15.70 2.54
N CYS A 325 22.58 15.36 3.56
CA CYS A 325 21.13 15.19 3.45
C CYS A 325 20.43 16.48 3.91
N HIS A 326 19.87 17.24 2.97
CA HIS A 326 19.09 18.41 3.29
C HIS A 326 17.71 17.99 3.84
N SER A 327 17.47 18.29 5.12
CA SER A 327 16.15 18.20 5.73
C SER A 327 15.40 19.50 5.45
N TRP A 328 14.37 19.40 4.60
CA TRP A 328 13.59 20.54 4.16
C TRP A 328 12.82 21.22 5.30
N ASN A 329 12.80 22.55 5.30
CA ASN A 329 11.78 23.37 5.94
C ASN A 329 10.95 24.08 4.87
N GLU A 330 9.70 24.44 5.20
CA GLU A 330 8.89 25.25 4.30
C GLU A 330 9.58 26.60 4.04
N GLY A 331 9.78 26.93 2.76
CA GLY A 331 10.45 28.14 2.32
C GLY A 331 11.97 28.03 2.14
N ASP A 332 12.57 26.87 2.37
CA ASP A 332 13.97 26.66 2.02
C ASP A 332 14.14 26.70 0.50
N LEU A 333 14.87 27.69 -0.01
CA LEU A 333 15.35 27.74 -1.39
C LEU A 333 16.76 27.16 -1.43
N VAL A 334 16.87 25.91 -1.85
CA VAL A 334 18.14 25.21 -2.04
C VAL A 334 18.67 25.50 -3.43
N ILE A 335 19.90 25.98 -3.51
CA ILE A 335 20.65 26.21 -4.76
C ILE A 335 21.88 25.32 -4.71
N PHE A 336 22.07 24.46 -5.72
CA PHE A 336 23.22 23.59 -5.77
C PHE A 336 23.98 23.68 -7.08
N TYR A 337 25.30 23.56 -6.99
CA TYR A 337 26.20 23.60 -8.13
C TYR A 337 26.13 22.27 -8.87
N ASN A 338 25.19 22.15 -9.81
CA ASN A 338 24.88 20.95 -10.58
C ASN A 338 26.09 20.36 -11.34
N ARG A 339 27.15 21.15 -11.54
CA ARG A 339 28.44 20.70 -12.12
C ARG A 339 29.51 20.33 -11.10
N GLY A 340 29.15 20.27 -9.83
CA GLY A 340 30.06 19.90 -8.73
C GLY A 340 29.45 18.97 -7.70
N VAL A 341 28.13 18.73 -7.74
CA VAL A 341 27.43 17.73 -6.92
C VAL A 341 26.54 16.82 -7.75
N SER A 342 26.45 15.57 -7.33
CA SER A 342 25.37 14.66 -7.73
C SER A 342 24.32 14.62 -6.62
N HIS A 343 23.06 14.36 -6.95
CA HIS A 343 21.99 14.34 -5.95
C HIS A 343 21.01 13.19 -6.17
N SER A 344 20.28 12.85 -5.10
CA SER A 344 19.22 11.83 -5.11
C SER A 344 18.11 12.22 -4.13
N VAL A 345 16.86 12.00 -4.55
CA VAL A 345 15.73 11.97 -3.64
C VAL A 345 15.84 10.76 -2.73
N THR A 346 15.41 10.90 -1.47
CA THR A 346 15.33 9.82 -0.49
C THR A 346 13.95 9.76 0.16
N GLY A 347 13.64 8.61 0.75
CA GLY A 347 12.46 8.37 1.56
C GLY A 347 11.27 7.78 0.82
N ASP A 348 10.61 6.82 1.47
CA ASP A 348 9.36 6.21 0.98
C ASP A 348 8.13 6.85 1.65
N LEU A 349 7.19 7.32 0.83
CA LEU A 349 5.91 7.93 1.23
C LEU A 349 4.72 6.94 1.11
N LEU A 350 4.94 5.65 0.86
CA LEU A 350 3.90 4.64 0.55
C LEU A 350 2.65 4.67 1.46
N LEU A 351 2.82 4.78 2.78
CA LEU A 351 1.69 4.84 3.73
C LEU A 351 0.80 6.08 3.51
N GLN A 352 1.42 7.25 3.33
CA GLN A 352 0.72 8.50 3.03
C GLN A 352 0.16 8.49 1.61
N ARG A 353 0.74 7.73 0.67
CA ARG A 353 0.21 7.56 -0.70
C ARG A 353 -1.12 6.82 -0.73
N ILE A 354 -1.25 5.69 -0.03
CA ILE A 354 -2.53 4.94 0.02
C ILE A 354 -3.63 5.80 0.64
N LEU A 355 -3.30 6.53 1.70
CA LEU A 355 -4.25 7.41 2.39
C LEU A 355 -4.59 8.67 1.58
N GLN A 356 -3.62 9.31 0.89
CA GLN A 356 -3.86 10.48 0.02
C GLN A 356 -4.51 10.15 -1.33
N GLN A 357 -4.26 8.97 -1.91
CA GLN A 357 -4.80 8.62 -3.23
C GLN A 357 -6.27 8.19 -3.16
N LYS A 358 -6.71 7.59 -2.04
CA LYS A 358 -8.14 7.42 -1.76
C LYS A 358 -8.93 8.73 -1.66
N LYS A 359 -8.29 9.89 -1.39
CA LYS A 359 -8.93 11.21 -1.52
C LYS A 359 -9.33 11.54 -2.98
N SER A 360 -8.66 10.94 -3.97
CA SER A 360 -8.78 11.32 -5.39
C SER A 360 -9.78 10.50 -6.19
N GLN A 361 -9.98 9.22 -5.83
CA GLN A 361 -10.96 8.34 -6.46
C GLN A 361 -12.38 8.92 -6.34
N PHE A 362 -12.65 9.64 -5.24
CA PHE A 362 -13.93 10.32 -5.00
C PHE A 362 -14.10 11.66 -5.71
N LYS A 363 -13.02 12.30 -6.19
CA LYS A 363 -13.10 13.49 -7.05
C LYS A 363 -13.38 13.12 -8.52
N VAL A 364 -12.83 12.01 -9.02
CA VAL A 364 -12.95 11.61 -10.43
C VAL A 364 -14.31 10.98 -10.78
N SER A 365 -15.00 10.33 -9.84
CA SER A 365 -16.36 9.78 -10.12
C SER A 365 -17.44 10.86 -10.41
N SER A 366 -17.13 12.14 -10.19
CA SER A 366 -18.04 13.25 -10.51
C SER A 366 -18.14 13.57 -12.01
N SER A 367 -17.18 13.14 -12.84
CA SER A 367 -17.09 13.53 -14.26
C SER A 367 -17.52 12.44 -15.27
N GLN A 368 -17.87 11.24 -14.82
CA GLN A 368 -18.28 10.11 -15.68
C GLN A 368 -19.68 9.57 -15.39
N PHE A 369 -20.57 10.35 -14.76
CA PHE A 369 -21.99 10.03 -14.78
C PHE A 369 -22.61 10.48 -16.10
N ASP A 370 -22.73 9.53 -17.03
CA ASP A 370 -23.55 9.70 -18.23
C ASP A 370 -25.03 9.81 -17.82
N SER A 371 -25.55 11.03 -17.90
CA SER A 371 -26.93 11.40 -17.58
C SER A 371 -27.99 10.83 -18.54
N SER A 372 -27.61 9.99 -19.50
CA SER A 372 -28.45 9.55 -20.61
C SER A 372 -29.50 8.47 -20.27
N ASN A 373 -29.36 7.73 -19.16
CA ASN A 373 -30.25 6.61 -18.81
C ASN A 373 -31.11 6.79 -17.54
N LEU A 374 -31.22 8.01 -16.99
CA LEU A 374 -32.25 8.32 -16.00
C LEU A 374 -33.52 8.77 -16.73
N ILE A 375 -34.51 7.87 -16.77
CA ILE A 375 -35.88 8.13 -17.23
C ILE A 375 -36.37 9.46 -16.64
N SER A 376 -36.66 10.40 -17.54
CA SER A 376 -37.20 11.75 -17.36
C SER A 376 -37.59 12.16 -15.93
N TYR A 377 -36.67 12.82 -15.22
CA TYR A 377 -37.04 13.72 -14.13
C TYR A 377 -36.77 15.15 -14.59
N GLN A 378 -37.84 15.93 -14.74
CA GLN A 378 -37.76 17.34 -15.13
C GLN A 378 -36.82 18.10 -14.18
N ARG A 379 -35.84 18.82 -14.75
CA ARG A 379 -34.97 19.75 -14.01
C ARG A 379 -35.83 20.68 -13.13
N PRO A 380 -35.71 20.65 -11.79
CA PRO A 380 -36.28 21.71 -10.98
C PRO A 380 -35.48 22.98 -11.24
N LYS A 381 -36.19 24.09 -11.43
CA LYS A 381 -35.65 25.45 -11.33
C LYS A 381 -34.77 25.56 -10.09
N ARG A 382 -33.63 26.28 -10.19
CA ARG A 382 -32.79 26.72 -9.06
C ARG A 382 -33.65 27.02 -7.83
N LEU A 383 -33.76 26.04 -6.93
CA LEU A 383 -34.30 26.26 -5.60
C LEU A 383 -33.18 26.89 -4.79
N LYS A 384 -33.38 28.14 -4.38
CA LYS A 384 -32.69 28.68 -3.22
C LYS A 384 -32.83 27.65 -2.09
N MET A 385 -31.71 27.26 -1.49
CA MET A 385 -31.71 26.53 -0.22
C MET A 385 -32.57 27.32 0.78
N SER A 386 -33.74 26.79 1.11
CA SER A 386 -34.47 27.13 2.32
C SER A 386 -35.41 25.99 2.67
N ASN A 387 -34.97 25.20 3.65
CA ASN A 387 -35.71 24.44 4.67
C ASN A 387 -34.71 23.39 5.22
N GLU A 388 -33.77 23.81 6.06
CA GLU A 388 -33.95 23.68 7.52
C GLU A 388 -34.20 22.24 8.00
N LEU A 389 -33.35 21.31 7.55
CA LEU A 389 -32.73 20.38 8.50
C LEU A 389 -31.31 20.92 8.70
N ASN A 390 -31.16 21.62 9.82
CA ASN A 390 -30.05 22.47 10.20
C ASN A 390 -28.67 21.88 9.87
N LYS A 391 -27.87 22.60 9.07
CA LYS A 391 -26.39 22.56 9.16
C LYS A 391 -25.89 22.83 10.60
N ARG A 392 -26.76 23.27 11.52
CA ARG A 392 -26.51 23.43 12.97
C ARG A 392 -26.78 22.19 13.85
N ASP A 393 -27.49 21.14 13.38
CA ASP A 393 -27.91 20.01 14.23
C ASP A 393 -27.24 18.66 13.89
N SER A 394 -26.37 18.62 12.87
CA SER A 394 -25.66 17.39 12.51
C SER A 394 -24.48 17.17 13.46
N SER A 395 -24.51 16.05 14.20
CA SER A 395 -23.46 15.69 15.16
C SER A 395 -22.11 15.35 14.50
N ILE A 396 -22.07 15.14 13.18
CA ILE A 396 -20.84 14.82 12.45
C ILE A 396 -20.11 16.04 11.89
N LEU A 397 -20.82 17.16 11.64
CA LEU A 397 -20.21 18.37 11.05
C LEU A 397 -19.07 18.98 11.88
N PRO A 398 -19.11 18.99 13.23
CA PRO A 398 -18.01 19.51 14.03
C PRO A 398 -16.67 18.81 13.76
N PHE A 399 -16.69 17.54 13.33
CA PHE A 399 -15.48 16.78 13.00
C PHE A 399 -14.85 17.20 11.67
N PHE A 400 -15.55 17.98 10.83
CA PHE A 400 -15.11 18.31 9.46
C PHE A 400 -14.69 19.77 9.29
N ASN A 401 -15.13 20.65 10.19
CA ASN A 401 -14.97 22.09 10.02
C ASN A 401 -13.63 22.64 10.54
N GLN A 402 -12.92 21.91 11.39
CA GLN A 402 -11.67 22.35 12.00
C GLN A 402 -10.78 21.17 12.35
N SER A 403 -9.48 21.34 12.16
CA SER A 403 -8.48 20.38 12.66
C SER A 403 -8.39 20.46 14.19
N GLY A 404 -7.95 19.37 14.80
CA GLY A 404 -7.75 19.25 16.24
C GLY A 404 -6.40 18.63 16.57
N PRO A 405 -5.97 18.61 17.83
CA PRO A 405 -4.66 18.06 18.22
C PRO A 405 -4.52 16.56 17.96
N PHE A 406 -5.61 15.86 17.68
CA PHE A 406 -5.67 14.42 17.43
C PHE A 406 -6.31 14.08 16.08
N THR A 407 -6.41 15.05 15.16
CA THR A 407 -6.82 14.74 13.78
C THR A 407 -5.69 14.00 13.08
N ASP A 408 -6.03 13.19 12.08
CA ASP A 408 -5.01 12.53 11.27
C ASP A 408 -4.15 13.59 10.57
N GLU A 409 -2.87 13.29 10.31
CA GLU A 409 -1.96 14.19 9.59
C GLU A 409 -2.50 14.56 8.20
N LEU A 410 -3.31 13.68 7.62
CA LEU A 410 -3.90 13.85 6.31
C LEU A 410 -5.25 14.58 6.37
N PHE A 411 -5.73 14.96 7.54
CA PHE A 411 -7.00 15.64 7.68
C PHE A 411 -6.95 17.07 7.13
N GLU A 412 -7.81 17.37 6.17
CA GLU A 412 -8.05 18.73 5.68
C GLU A 412 -9.49 19.14 6.00
N PRO A 413 -9.72 20.25 6.72
CA PRO A 413 -11.07 20.71 7.04
C PRO A 413 -11.83 21.17 5.80
N ASP A 414 -12.60 20.27 5.19
CA ASP A 414 -13.53 20.56 4.12
C ASP A 414 -14.81 19.72 4.31
N ALA A 415 -15.80 20.31 4.98
CA ALA A 415 -17.05 19.62 5.27
C ALA A 415 -17.81 19.18 4.02
N ASP A 416 -17.75 19.94 2.92
CA ASP A 416 -18.47 19.58 1.71
C ASP A 416 -17.77 18.43 0.96
N ASP A 417 -16.43 18.42 0.90
CA ASP A 417 -15.63 17.30 0.36
C ASP A 417 -15.79 16.03 1.21
N ILE A 418 -15.69 16.13 2.53
CA ILE A 418 -15.80 14.98 3.43
C ILE A 418 -17.21 14.36 3.37
N LEU A 419 -18.26 15.19 3.37
CA LEU A 419 -19.63 14.70 3.18
C LEU A 419 -19.82 14.04 1.81
N SER A 420 -19.15 14.57 0.77
CA SER A 420 -19.13 13.95 -0.56
C SER A 420 -18.46 12.58 -0.51
N ARG A 421 -17.26 12.46 0.10
CA ARG A 421 -16.54 11.19 0.27
C ARG A 421 -17.41 10.15 0.99
N LEU A 422 -18.04 10.51 2.10
CA LEU A 422 -18.96 9.63 2.84
C LEU A 422 -20.13 9.17 1.96
N SER A 423 -20.66 10.07 1.12
CA SER A 423 -21.79 9.79 0.25
C SER A 423 -21.42 8.92 -0.97
N SER A 424 -20.21 9.11 -1.53
CA SER A 424 -19.73 8.38 -2.70
C SER A 424 -19.09 7.04 -2.36
N SER A 425 -18.60 6.85 -1.14
CA SER A 425 -17.98 5.61 -0.68
C SER A 425 -18.97 4.46 -0.72
N LYS A 426 -18.61 3.41 -1.45
CA LYS A 426 -19.37 2.15 -1.49
C LYS A 426 -18.88 1.24 -0.38
N ILE A 427 -19.72 1.00 0.61
CA ILE A 427 -19.42 0.14 1.75
C ILE A 427 -20.13 -1.20 1.59
N LEU A 428 -19.39 -2.31 1.71
CA LEU A 428 -19.99 -3.65 1.75
C LEU A 428 -20.08 -4.14 3.18
N VAL A 429 -21.29 -4.49 3.62
CA VAL A 429 -21.55 -5.13 4.91
C VAL A 429 -21.79 -6.62 4.67
N LEU A 430 -21.06 -7.47 5.36
CA LEU A 430 -21.19 -8.93 5.28
C LEU A 430 -21.88 -9.46 6.53
N GLY A 431 -23.10 -9.98 6.37
CA GLY A 431 -23.97 -10.42 7.45
C GLY A 431 -24.98 -9.34 7.87
N ALA A 432 -26.24 -9.74 7.97
CA ALA A 432 -27.40 -8.98 8.45
C ALA A 432 -27.91 -9.47 9.82
N GLY A 433 -27.15 -10.36 10.47
CA GLY A 433 -27.37 -10.78 11.86
C GLY A 433 -27.18 -9.63 12.87
N GLY A 434 -27.28 -9.91 14.18
CA GLY A 434 -27.32 -8.88 15.25
C GLY A 434 -26.31 -7.74 15.09
N LEU A 435 -25.05 -8.09 14.80
CA LEU A 435 -23.98 -7.13 14.52
C LEU A 435 -24.19 -6.35 13.21
N GLY A 436 -24.59 -7.03 12.13
CA GLY A 436 -24.91 -6.42 10.84
C GLY A 436 -26.08 -5.42 10.89
N CYS A 437 -27.12 -5.71 11.67
CA CYS A 437 -28.23 -4.79 11.92
C CYS A 437 -27.74 -3.47 12.55
N GLU A 438 -26.87 -3.56 13.55
CA GLU A 438 -26.28 -2.38 14.21
C GLU A 438 -25.33 -1.63 13.27
N ILE A 439 -24.50 -2.34 12.49
CA ILE A 439 -23.60 -1.74 11.48
C ILE A 439 -24.39 -0.93 10.46
N LEU A 440 -25.45 -1.52 9.88
CA LEU A 440 -26.31 -0.82 8.91
C LEU A 440 -26.90 0.47 9.50
N LYS A 441 -27.42 0.40 10.73
CA LYS A 441 -27.99 1.55 11.43
C LYS A 441 -26.91 2.63 11.64
N ASN A 442 -25.75 2.25 12.18
CA ASN A 442 -24.65 3.17 12.47
C ASN A 442 -24.14 3.85 11.20
N LEU A 443 -23.78 3.10 10.14
CA LEU A 443 -23.31 3.67 8.87
C LEU A 443 -24.33 4.64 8.26
N SER A 444 -25.60 4.24 8.24
CA SER A 444 -26.69 5.06 7.67
C SER A 444 -26.90 6.37 8.42
N LEU A 445 -26.61 6.41 9.73
CA LEU A 445 -26.69 7.61 10.57
C LEU A 445 -25.41 8.46 10.54
N SER A 446 -24.27 7.88 10.13
CA SER A 446 -22.96 8.54 10.09
C SER A 446 -22.62 9.20 8.74
N GLY A 447 -23.59 9.30 7.84
CA GLY A 447 -23.43 10.02 6.56
C GLY A 447 -23.13 9.12 5.36
N PHE A 448 -22.93 7.82 5.54
CA PHE A 448 -22.78 6.88 4.42
C PHE A 448 -24.09 6.73 3.64
N LYS A 449 -23.99 6.73 2.30
CA LYS A 449 -25.16 6.70 1.41
C LYS A 449 -25.24 5.46 0.54
N GLN A 450 -24.12 4.87 0.17
CA GLN A 450 -24.06 3.70 -0.70
C GLN A 450 -23.58 2.47 0.09
N ILE A 451 -24.53 1.66 0.53
CA ILE A 451 -24.25 0.47 1.34
C ILE A 451 -24.77 -0.75 0.60
N HIS A 452 -23.95 -1.78 0.48
CA HIS A 452 -24.39 -3.09 0.00
C HIS A 452 -24.39 -4.04 1.19
N ILE A 453 -25.36 -4.95 1.25
CA ILE A 453 -25.40 -5.98 2.29
C ILE A 453 -25.58 -7.36 1.68
N ILE A 454 -24.74 -8.31 2.10
CA ILE A 454 -24.87 -9.73 1.75
C ILE A 454 -25.28 -10.51 2.99
N ASP A 455 -26.35 -11.29 2.90
CA ASP A 455 -26.72 -12.30 3.88
C ASP A 455 -27.53 -13.40 3.17
N MET A 456 -27.26 -14.66 3.52
CA MET A 456 -27.94 -15.82 2.89
C MET A 456 -29.17 -16.29 3.67
N ASP A 457 -29.33 -15.86 4.91
CA ASP A 457 -30.30 -16.41 5.84
C ASP A 457 -31.68 -15.75 5.69
N THR A 458 -32.68 -16.50 6.13
CA THR A 458 -34.03 -16.01 6.39
C THR A 458 -34.23 -15.67 7.87
N ILE A 459 -35.23 -14.85 8.17
CA ILE A 459 -35.53 -14.39 9.52
C ILE A 459 -36.22 -15.51 10.31
N ASP A 460 -35.69 -15.79 11.50
CA ASP A 460 -36.26 -16.73 12.47
C ASP A 460 -36.77 -16.01 13.74
N ILE A 461 -37.72 -16.60 14.46
CA ILE A 461 -38.26 -16.02 15.70
C ILE A 461 -37.18 -15.75 16.76
N SER A 462 -36.15 -16.61 16.83
CA SER A 462 -35.01 -16.47 17.74
C SER A 462 -34.13 -15.26 17.44
N ASN A 463 -34.29 -14.63 16.27
CA ASN A 463 -33.52 -13.46 15.86
C ASN A 463 -34.04 -12.16 16.48
N LEU A 464 -35.35 -12.11 16.78
CA LEU A 464 -36.06 -10.88 17.15
C LEU A 464 -35.65 -10.30 18.51
N ASN A 465 -34.98 -11.07 19.36
CA ASN A 465 -34.46 -10.59 20.65
C ASN A 465 -33.30 -9.59 20.52
N ARG A 466 -32.63 -9.53 19.35
CA ARG A 466 -31.42 -8.73 19.13
C ARG A 466 -31.32 -8.09 17.75
N GLN A 467 -32.00 -8.64 16.73
CA GLN A 467 -31.98 -8.14 15.36
C GLN A 467 -33.15 -7.17 15.14
N PHE A 468 -33.03 -5.97 15.70
CA PHE A 468 -34.12 -4.98 15.81
C PHE A 468 -34.61 -4.41 14.47
N LEU A 469 -33.99 -4.76 13.33
CA LEU A 469 -34.51 -4.43 12.00
C LEU A 469 -35.67 -5.33 11.58
N PHE A 470 -35.87 -6.46 12.25
CA PHE A 470 -36.86 -7.47 11.89
C PHE A 470 -38.06 -7.46 12.86
N ARG A 471 -39.23 -7.89 12.37
CA ARG A 471 -40.49 -8.00 13.12
C ARG A 471 -41.04 -9.41 13.01
N ASN A 472 -42.01 -9.73 13.87
CA ASN A 472 -42.75 -11.01 13.79
C ASN A 472 -43.39 -11.24 12.41
N THR A 473 -43.76 -10.17 11.70
CA THR A 473 -44.34 -10.24 10.35
C THR A 473 -43.35 -10.63 9.27
N ASP A 474 -42.05 -10.57 9.56
CA ASP A 474 -40.99 -10.73 8.59
C ASP A 474 -40.38 -12.15 8.66
N ILE A 475 -40.90 -13.02 9.55
CA ILE A 475 -40.41 -14.39 9.72
C ILE A 475 -40.54 -15.16 8.41
N GLY A 476 -39.45 -15.79 7.98
CA GLY A 476 -39.35 -16.51 6.70
C GLY A 476 -38.82 -15.67 5.54
N GLU A 477 -38.83 -14.34 5.64
CA GLU A 477 -38.26 -13.46 4.61
C GLU A 477 -36.73 -13.40 4.70
N TYR A 478 -36.06 -13.02 3.61
CA TYR A 478 -34.60 -12.86 3.59
C TYR A 478 -34.15 -11.69 4.47
N LYS A 479 -33.10 -11.91 5.28
CA LYS A 479 -32.56 -10.90 6.21
C LYS A 479 -32.03 -9.68 5.48
N ALA A 480 -31.21 -9.87 4.44
CA ALA A 480 -30.58 -8.75 3.70
C ALA A 480 -31.63 -7.81 3.11
N GLU A 481 -32.64 -8.36 2.42
CA GLU A 481 -33.72 -7.59 1.82
C GLU A 481 -34.59 -6.86 2.86
N THR A 482 -35.00 -7.56 3.92
CA THR A 482 -35.81 -6.96 5.00
C THR A 482 -35.04 -5.84 5.71
N ALA A 483 -33.75 -6.04 5.98
CA ALA A 483 -32.89 -5.04 6.61
C ALA A 483 -32.76 -3.78 5.74
N ALA A 484 -32.51 -3.96 4.43
CA ALA A 484 -32.45 -2.86 3.47
C ALA A 484 -33.77 -2.07 3.41
N ASN A 485 -34.91 -2.77 3.35
CA ASN A 485 -36.23 -2.18 3.34
C ASN A 485 -36.53 -1.39 4.63
N PHE A 486 -36.15 -1.93 5.78
CA PHE A 486 -36.31 -1.24 7.07
C PHE A 486 -35.50 0.06 7.11
N ILE A 487 -34.22 0.02 6.74
CA ILE A 487 -33.35 1.20 6.72
C ILE A 487 -33.89 2.25 5.76
N LYS A 488 -34.27 1.86 4.54
CA LYS A 488 -34.86 2.76 3.54
C LYS A 488 -36.12 3.47 4.04
N LYS A 489 -36.96 2.78 4.83
CA LYS A 489 -38.16 3.36 5.45
C LYS A 489 -37.83 4.30 6.60
N ARG A 490 -36.79 4.00 7.40
CA ARG A 490 -36.43 4.74 8.61
C ARG A 490 -35.55 5.96 8.33
N ILE A 491 -34.57 5.83 7.42
CA ILE A 491 -33.52 6.81 7.16
C ILE A 491 -33.62 7.24 5.69
N LYS A 492 -33.94 8.51 5.47
CA LYS A 492 -34.06 9.07 4.12
C LYS A 492 -32.69 9.22 3.46
N ASN A 493 -32.67 9.16 2.14
CA ASN A 493 -31.48 9.39 1.30
C ASN A 493 -30.34 8.40 1.55
N VAL A 494 -30.60 7.17 1.98
CA VAL A 494 -29.60 6.09 2.04
C VAL A 494 -30.04 4.98 1.09
N LEU A 495 -29.11 4.52 0.25
CA LEU A 495 -29.29 3.38 -0.64
C LEU A 495 -28.61 2.16 -0.02
N VAL A 496 -29.43 1.23 0.48
CA VAL A 496 -28.98 -0.10 0.90
C VAL A 496 -29.37 -1.11 -0.17
N THR A 497 -28.38 -1.72 -0.83
CA THR A 497 -28.59 -2.73 -1.88
C THR A 497 -28.43 -4.13 -1.28
N PRO A 498 -29.53 -4.91 -1.15
CA PRO A 498 -29.47 -6.25 -0.58
C PRO A 498 -29.00 -7.30 -1.59
N HIS A 499 -28.33 -8.33 -1.09
CA HIS A 499 -27.90 -9.51 -1.82
C HIS A 499 -28.23 -10.75 -0.98
N ASN A 500 -29.30 -11.45 -1.35
CA ASN A 500 -29.79 -12.64 -0.66
C ASN A 500 -29.00 -13.89 -1.11
N CYS A 501 -27.69 -13.92 -0.82
CA CYS A 501 -26.80 -14.98 -1.29
C CYS A 501 -25.64 -15.21 -0.32
N ARG A 502 -24.85 -16.26 -0.57
CA ARG A 502 -23.58 -16.45 0.13
C ARG A 502 -22.55 -15.47 -0.38
N ILE A 503 -21.56 -15.16 0.45
CA ILE A 503 -20.42 -14.35 0.01
C ILE A 503 -19.66 -15.05 -1.13
N GLN A 504 -19.55 -16.38 -1.09
CA GLN A 504 -18.87 -17.18 -2.10
C GLN A 504 -19.54 -17.15 -3.48
N ASP A 505 -20.81 -16.73 -3.58
CA ASP A 505 -21.57 -16.72 -4.83
C ASP A 505 -21.23 -15.51 -5.71
N LYS A 506 -20.55 -14.49 -5.15
CA LYS A 506 -20.13 -13.30 -5.89
C LYS A 506 -18.76 -13.51 -6.55
N ASN A 507 -18.60 -12.97 -7.75
CA ASN A 507 -17.32 -12.98 -8.44
C ASN A 507 -16.33 -11.96 -7.84
N LEU A 508 -15.05 -12.08 -8.21
CA LEU A 508 -13.99 -11.20 -7.73
C LEU A 508 -14.23 -9.72 -8.09
N ASP A 509 -14.75 -9.44 -9.29
CA ASP A 509 -15.01 -8.07 -9.74
C ASP A 509 -16.10 -7.36 -8.93
N PHE A 510 -17.05 -8.12 -8.37
CA PHE A 510 -18.02 -7.56 -7.44
C PHE A 510 -17.33 -6.93 -6.23
N TYR A 511 -16.29 -7.56 -5.68
CA TYR A 511 -15.60 -7.07 -4.50
C TYR A 511 -14.72 -5.85 -4.79
N LYS A 512 -14.12 -5.76 -5.99
CA LYS A 512 -13.27 -4.65 -6.42
C LYS A 512 -13.94 -3.27 -6.37
N GLN A 513 -15.28 -3.21 -6.38
CA GLN A 513 -16.01 -1.94 -6.43
C GLN A 513 -16.13 -1.22 -5.07
N PHE A 514 -15.76 -1.87 -3.96
CA PHE A 514 -16.01 -1.36 -2.62
C PHE A 514 -14.79 -0.63 -2.06
N SER A 515 -15.05 0.50 -1.42
CA SER A 515 -14.01 1.29 -0.75
C SER A 515 -13.56 0.65 0.57
N LEU A 516 -14.47 -0.10 1.21
CA LEU A 516 -14.30 -0.73 2.51
C LEU A 516 -15.29 -1.89 2.67
N ILE A 517 -14.84 -2.98 3.30
CA ILE A 517 -15.69 -4.11 3.68
C ILE A 517 -15.79 -4.17 5.21
N ILE A 518 -16.99 -4.34 5.75
CA ILE A 518 -17.24 -4.53 7.18
C ILE A 518 -17.89 -5.89 7.41
N CYS A 519 -17.23 -6.75 8.17
CA CYS A 519 -17.67 -8.11 8.45
C CYS A 519 -18.41 -8.17 9.79
N GLY A 520 -19.67 -8.61 9.74
CA GLY A 520 -20.49 -9.00 10.88
C GLY A 520 -20.89 -10.48 10.81
N LEU A 521 -19.94 -11.33 10.36
CA LEU A 521 -20.14 -12.75 10.10
C LEU A 521 -20.20 -13.56 11.40
N ASP A 522 -20.69 -14.78 11.36
CA ASP A 522 -20.81 -15.68 12.52
C ASP A 522 -19.92 -16.93 12.43
N SER A 523 -19.33 -17.18 11.26
CA SER A 523 -18.41 -18.30 11.03
C SER A 523 -16.97 -17.84 10.82
N ILE A 524 -16.03 -18.70 11.21
CA ILE A 524 -14.59 -18.50 10.99
C ILE A 524 -14.30 -18.71 9.51
N GLU A 525 -14.94 -19.71 8.89
CA GLU A 525 -14.75 -20.10 7.51
C GLU A 525 -15.10 -18.95 6.55
N ALA A 526 -16.20 -18.23 6.79
CA ALA A 526 -16.57 -17.07 5.98
C ALA A 526 -15.57 -15.91 6.13
N ARG A 527 -15.07 -15.67 7.36
CA ARG A 527 -14.04 -14.63 7.62
C ARG A 527 -12.73 -14.94 6.93
N ARG A 528 -12.27 -16.19 6.99
CA ARG A 528 -11.08 -16.67 6.27
C ARG A 528 -11.23 -16.51 4.77
N TRP A 529 -12.40 -16.86 4.23
CA TRP A 529 -12.67 -16.76 2.80
C TRP A 529 -12.62 -15.31 2.30
N ILE A 530 -13.28 -14.37 2.99
CA ILE A 530 -13.23 -12.96 2.57
C ILE A 530 -11.83 -12.36 2.75
N ASN A 531 -11.12 -12.75 3.82
CA ASN A 531 -9.72 -12.34 4.01
C ASN A 531 -8.85 -12.79 2.83
N LYS A 532 -8.91 -14.09 2.46
CA LYS A 532 -8.19 -14.59 1.28
C LYS A 532 -8.59 -13.85 0.00
N THR A 533 -9.89 -13.66 -0.20
CA THR A 533 -10.44 -13.04 -1.42
C THR A 533 -9.91 -11.62 -1.60
N VAL A 534 -9.98 -10.78 -0.56
CA VAL A 534 -9.46 -9.41 -0.62
C VAL A 534 -7.96 -9.37 -0.88
N PHE A 535 -7.19 -10.28 -0.29
CA PHE A 535 -5.75 -10.37 -0.57
C PHE A 535 -5.44 -10.77 -2.02
N SER A 536 -6.26 -11.64 -2.63
CA SER A 536 -6.08 -12.02 -4.04
C SER A 536 -6.45 -10.92 -5.04
N LEU A 537 -7.10 -9.85 -4.59
CA LEU A 537 -7.44 -8.71 -5.43
C LEU A 537 -6.32 -7.68 -5.53
N ILE A 538 -5.27 -7.81 -4.72
CA ILE A 538 -4.18 -6.84 -4.64
C ILE A 538 -3.32 -6.96 -5.90
N ASP A 539 -3.22 -5.85 -6.59
CA ASP A 539 -2.27 -5.62 -7.66
C ASP A 539 -1.05 -4.90 -7.07
N PRO A 540 0.16 -5.49 -7.09
CA PRO A 540 1.38 -4.86 -6.60
C PRO A 540 1.76 -3.55 -7.31
N GLU A 541 1.24 -3.32 -8.51
CA GLU A 541 1.47 -2.10 -9.30
C GLU A 541 0.38 -1.03 -9.10
N ASP A 542 -0.74 -1.39 -8.44
CA ASP A 542 -1.88 -0.51 -8.19
C ASP A 542 -2.31 -0.52 -6.73
N ASP A 543 -1.84 0.47 -5.97
CA ASP A 543 -2.23 0.70 -4.57
C ASP A 543 -3.76 0.86 -4.39
N GLU A 544 -4.53 1.23 -5.43
CA GLU A 544 -5.99 1.35 -5.37
C GLU A 544 -6.72 0.00 -5.30
N SER A 545 -6.03 -1.09 -5.62
CA SER A 545 -6.54 -2.46 -5.47
C SER A 545 -6.71 -2.89 -4.01
N ILE A 546 -6.13 -2.15 -3.06
CA ILE A 546 -6.17 -2.47 -1.62
C ILE A 546 -7.52 -2.09 -1.03
N ILE A 547 -8.30 -3.10 -0.65
CA ILE A 547 -9.60 -2.96 0.01
C ILE A 547 -9.47 -3.30 1.49
N PRO A 548 -9.61 -2.34 2.42
CA PRO A 548 -9.53 -2.63 3.84
C PRO A 548 -10.75 -3.40 4.32
N ILE A 549 -10.55 -4.19 5.37
CA ILE A 549 -11.58 -4.98 6.03
C ILE A 549 -11.65 -4.57 7.50
N ILE A 550 -12.87 -4.30 7.99
CA ILE A 550 -13.14 -4.16 9.42
C ILE A 550 -13.91 -5.41 9.86
N ASP A 551 -13.30 -6.24 10.69
CA ASP A 551 -13.95 -7.44 11.23
C ASP A 551 -14.45 -7.19 12.64
N GLY A 552 -15.73 -7.48 12.86
CA GLY A 552 -16.35 -7.50 14.18
C GLY A 552 -16.80 -8.92 14.55
N GLY A 553 -16.66 -9.26 15.83
CA GLY A 553 -17.16 -10.53 16.37
C GLY A 553 -17.72 -10.37 17.77
N THR A 554 -18.70 -11.20 18.12
CA THR A 554 -19.36 -11.16 19.42
C THR A 554 -19.68 -12.56 19.93
N GLU A 555 -19.50 -12.78 21.22
CA GLU A 555 -19.90 -14.00 21.93
C GLU A 555 -20.32 -13.63 23.37
N GLY A 556 -21.63 -13.75 23.66
CA GLY A 556 -22.20 -13.38 24.95
C GLY A 556 -21.91 -11.93 25.33
N PHE A 557 -21.15 -11.74 26.41
CA PHE A 557 -20.71 -10.43 26.90
C PHE A 557 -19.31 -10.04 26.38
N ARG A 558 -18.72 -10.80 25.47
CA ARG A 558 -17.41 -10.54 24.89
C ARG A 558 -17.53 -10.18 23.42
N GLY A 559 -16.58 -9.40 22.93
CA GLY A 559 -16.54 -9.07 21.52
C GLY A 559 -15.20 -8.50 21.10
N GLN A 560 -15.05 -8.29 19.80
CA GLN A 560 -13.81 -7.79 19.23
C GLN A 560 -14.04 -6.95 17.98
N THR A 561 -13.09 -6.07 17.70
CA THR A 561 -13.00 -5.34 16.44
C THR A 561 -11.56 -5.36 15.95
N ARG A 562 -11.35 -5.61 14.66
CA ARG A 562 -10.05 -5.56 14.01
C ARG A 562 -10.14 -4.74 12.74
N PHE A 563 -9.16 -3.86 12.54
CA PHE A 563 -8.95 -3.18 11.27
C PHE A 563 -7.83 -3.89 10.51
N ILE A 564 -8.13 -4.38 9.31
CA ILE A 564 -7.20 -5.10 8.44
C ILE A 564 -6.99 -4.26 7.18
N ILE A 565 -5.81 -3.69 7.06
CA ILE A 565 -5.27 -3.18 5.80
C ILE A 565 -4.38 -4.28 5.22
N PRO A 566 -4.76 -4.87 4.07
CA PRO A 566 -3.93 -5.87 3.42
C PRO A 566 -2.50 -5.37 3.20
N THR A 567 -1.53 -6.29 3.24
CA THR A 567 -0.07 -6.07 3.18
C THR A 567 0.57 -5.18 4.26
N MET A 568 -0.22 -4.44 5.04
CA MET A 568 0.29 -3.45 6.01
C MET A 568 0.04 -3.82 7.48
N THR A 569 -1.03 -4.55 7.75
CA THR A 569 -1.43 -4.96 9.12
C THR A 569 -1.61 -6.47 9.19
N SER A 570 -1.64 -7.02 10.40
CA SER A 570 -1.90 -8.46 10.57
C SER A 570 -3.28 -8.84 10.00
N CYS A 571 -3.32 -9.79 9.08
CA CYS A 571 -4.58 -10.25 8.50
C CYS A 571 -5.38 -11.14 9.45
N TYR A 572 -6.53 -11.65 9.00
CA TYR A 572 -7.33 -12.58 9.80
C TYR A 572 -6.52 -13.85 10.18
N GLU A 573 -5.86 -14.47 9.20
CA GLU A 573 -5.04 -15.68 9.34
C GLU A 573 -3.87 -15.55 10.33
N CYS A 574 -3.26 -14.37 10.48
CA CYS A 574 -2.13 -14.17 11.39
C CYS A 574 -2.45 -14.55 12.84
N ASN A 575 -3.71 -14.39 13.24
CA ASN A 575 -4.16 -14.47 14.61
C ASN A 575 -5.25 -15.54 14.81
N LEU A 576 -5.29 -16.57 13.96
CA LEU A 576 -6.22 -17.70 14.16
C LEU A 576 -6.03 -18.36 15.53
N ASP A 577 -4.80 -18.33 16.05
CA ASP A 577 -4.43 -18.89 17.35
C ASP A 577 -5.08 -18.12 18.53
N LEU A 578 -5.55 -16.88 18.31
CA LEU A 578 -6.33 -16.12 19.30
C LEU A 578 -7.79 -16.58 19.39
N LEU A 579 -8.28 -17.36 18.42
CA LEU A 579 -9.62 -17.91 18.46
C LEU A 579 -9.64 -19.06 19.46
N GLY A 580 -10.61 -19.04 20.37
CA GLY A 580 -10.80 -20.14 21.31
C GLY A 580 -11.02 -21.47 20.58
N THR A 581 -10.43 -22.55 21.09
CA THR A 581 -10.64 -23.88 20.51
C THR A 581 -12.10 -24.30 20.71
N LYS A 582 -12.75 -24.78 19.64
CA LYS A 582 -14.09 -25.36 19.75
C LYS A 582 -14.03 -26.53 20.74
N LYS A 583 -14.93 -26.53 21.71
CA LYS A 583 -14.98 -27.56 22.75
C LYS A 583 -15.48 -28.87 22.13
N THR A 584 -14.56 -29.74 21.74
CA THR A 584 -14.87 -31.08 21.22
C THR A 584 -14.75 -32.12 22.32
N TYR A 585 -15.74 -33.01 22.43
CA TYR A 585 -15.71 -34.10 23.39
C TYR A 585 -15.12 -35.37 22.75
N PRO A 586 -14.18 -36.07 23.41
CA PRO A 586 -13.63 -37.32 22.88
C PRO A 586 -14.71 -38.39 22.70
N VAL A 587 -14.70 -39.10 21.57
CA VAL A 587 -15.68 -40.15 21.26
C VAL A 587 -15.73 -41.24 22.33
N CYS A 588 -14.58 -41.63 22.92
CA CYS A 588 -14.53 -42.61 24.01
C CYS A 588 -15.27 -42.14 25.27
N THR A 589 -15.21 -40.84 25.57
CA THR A 589 -15.93 -40.22 26.69
C THR A 589 -17.42 -40.15 26.38
N ILE A 590 -17.78 -39.70 25.18
CA ILE A 590 -19.18 -39.65 24.73
C ILE A 590 -19.80 -41.05 24.76
N ALA A 591 -19.09 -42.08 24.25
CA ALA A 591 -19.60 -43.44 24.06
C ALA A 591 -19.64 -44.27 25.35
N ASN A 592 -18.61 -44.20 26.20
CA ASN A 592 -18.42 -45.14 27.30
C ASN A 592 -18.45 -44.51 28.68
N THR A 593 -18.02 -43.24 28.83
CA THR A 593 -17.88 -42.60 30.15
C THR A 593 -18.41 -41.16 30.16
N PRO A 594 -19.72 -40.94 29.90
CA PRO A 594 -20.30 -39.61 30.00
C PRO A 594 -20.21 -39.10 31.45
N ARG A 595 -20.01 -37.79 31.63
CA ARG A 595 -19.76 -37.16 32.94
C ARG A 595 -20.59 -35.89 33.16
N ILE A 596 -20.94 -35.22 32.08
CA ILE A 596 -21.75 -33.99 32.07
C ILE A 596 -22.94 -34.17 31.12
N PRO A 597 -24.02 -33.39 31.29
CA PRO A 597 -25.23 -33.46 30.46
C PRO A 597 -24.96 -33.42 28.95
N GLU A 598 -24.00 -32.60 28.53
CA GLU A 598 -23.61 -32.39 27.14
C GLU A 598 -23.08 -33.68 26.51
N HIS A 599 -22.39 -34.55 27.27
CA HIS A 599 -21.91 -35.84 26.75
C HIS A 599 -23.09 -36.77 26.40
N CYS A 600 -24.20 -36.70 27.13
CA CYS A 600 -25.38 -37.51 26.85
C CYS A 600 -26.11 -37.02 25.60
N ILE A 601 -26.16 -35.70 25.41
CA ILE A 601 -26.75 -35.08 24.23
C ILE A 601 -25.91 -35.38 22.98
N GLU A 602 -24.59 -35.21 23.04
CA GLU A 602 -23.67 -35.52 21.94
C GLU A 602 -23.68 -37.01 21.58
N TRP A 603 -23.89 -37.90 22.56
CA TRP A 603 -24.08 -39.30 22.25
C TRP A 603 -25.37 -39.55 21.46
N ALA A 604 -26.46 -38.90 21.86
CA ALA A 604 -27.75 -39.06 21.19
C ALA A 604 -27.70 -38.52 19.76
N SER A 605 -27.05 -37.36 19.53
CA SER A 605 -26.92 -36.74 18.21
C SER A 605 -25.88 -37.41 17.30
N LEU A 606 -24.69 -37.76 17.80
CA LEU A 606 -23.59 -38.27 16.97
C LEU A 606 -23.57 -39.79 16.82
N LEU A 607 -24.03 -40.54 17.83
CA LEU A 607 -23.88 -42.00 17.87
C LEU A 607 -25.19 -42.75 17.76
N GLU A 608 -26.28 -42.31 18.41
CA GLU A 608 -27.57 -43.00 18.31
C GLU A 608 -28.41 -42.55 17.13
N TRP A 609 -28.42 -41.26 16.80
CA TRP A 609 -29.19 -40.77 15.67
C TRP A 609 -28.88 -41.55 14.37
N PRO A 610 -27.62 -41.76 13.96
CA PRO A 610 -27.32 -42.50 12.74
C PRO A 610 -27.72 -43.98 12.81
N LYS A 611 -27.87 -44.57 14.00
CA LYS A 611 -28.32 -45.96 14.17
C LYS A 611 -29.81 -46.12 13.92
N TYR A 612 -30.62 -45.16 14.39
CA TYR A 612 -32.07 -45.19 14.24
C TYR A 612 -32.53 -44.58 12.91
N PHE A 613 -31.79 -43.59 12.41
CA PHE A 613 -32.09 -42.86 11.18
C PHE A 613 -30.87 -42.83 10.25
N PRO A 614 -30.50 -43.96 9.62
CA PRO A 614 -29.30 -44.04 8.78
C PRO A 614 -29.38 -43.16 7.52
N ASP A 615 -30.59 -42.94 7.00
CA ASP A 615 -30.81 -42.25 5.71
C ASP A 615 -31.07 -40.74 5.87
N ARG A 616 -31.14 -40.20 7.09
CA ARG A 616 -31.40 -38.77 7.31
C ARG A 616 -30.58 -38.18 8.47
N LYS A 617 -30.07 -36.96 8.27
CA LYS A 617 -29.55 -36.12 9.37
C LYS A 617 -30.72 -35.48 10.12
N TYR A 618 -30.53 -35.21 11.42
CA TYR A 618 -31.50 -34.46 12.20
C TYR A 618 -31.58 -33.01 11.70
N ASN A 619 -32.79 -32.47 11.69
CA ASN A 619 -33.03 -31.06 11.42
C ASN A 619 -33.19 -30.32 12.76
N THR A 620 -32.30 -29.37 13.03
CA THR A 620 -32.33 -28.60 14.28
C THR A 620 -33.47 -27.59 14.33
N ASP A 621 -34.17 -27.34 13.22
CA ASP A 621 -35.40 -26.52 13.19
C ASP A 621 -36.68 -27.36 13.26
N ASN A 622 -36.56 -28.69 13.28
CA ASN A 622 -37.69 -29.59 13.48
C ASN A 622 -37.81 -29.96 14.96
N GLN A 623 -38.94 -29.60 15.58
CA GLN A 623 -39.20 -29.88 16.99
C GLN A 623 -39.21 -31.37 17.33
N ASP A 624 -39.67 -32.23 16.41
CA ASP A 624 -39.74 -33.68 16.63
C ASP A 624 -38.34 -34.30 16.70
N ASP A 625 -37.42 -33.83 15.86
CA ASP A 625 -36.02 -34.28 15.86
C ASP A 625 -35.31 -33.85 17.14
N ILE A 626 -35.55 -32.61 17.61
CA ILE A 626 -35.02 -32.09 18.87
C ILE A 626 -35.56 -32.91 20.06
N ASP A 627 -36.87 -33.16 20.07
CA ASP A 627 -37.53 -33.89 21.14
C ASP A 627 -37.03 -35.34 21.23
N TRP A 628 -36.79 -35.98 20.09
CA TRP A 628 -36.18 -37.31 20.03
C TRP A 628 -34.77 -37.33 20.64
N ILE A 629 -33.91 -36.37 20.27
CA ILE A 629 -32.55 -36.27 20.81
C ILE A 629 -32.60 -36.02 22.33
N TYR A 630 -33.49 -35.14 22.78
CA TYR A 630 -33.69 -34.85 24.20
C TYR A 630 -34.10 -36.09 24.99
N GLU A 631 -35.08 -36.85 24.49
CA GLU A 631 -35.55 -38.08 25.14
C GLU A 631 -34.44 -39.13 25.24
N LYS A 632 -33.69 -39.36 24.17
CA LYS A 632 -32.56 -40.31 24.17
C LYS A 632 -31.42 -39.87 25.08
N ALA A 633 -31.12 -38.58 25.12
CA ALA A 633 -30.15 -38.03 26.04
C ALA A 633 -30.59 -38.22 27.50
N LEU A 634 -31.88 -38.02 27.80
CA LEU A 634 -32.46 -38.20 29.14
C LEU A 634 -32.45 -39.67 29.59
N GLU A 635 -32.73 -40.61 28.69
CA GLU A 635 -32.60 -42.05 28.97
C GLU A 635 -31.16 -42.40 29.37
N ARG A 636 -30.18 -41.93 28.59
CA ARG A 636 -28.76 -42.15 28.87
C ARG A 636 -28.32 -41.51 30.17
N SER A 637 -28.83 -40.32 30.49
CA SER A 637 -28.47 -39.62 31.72
C SER A 637 -28.88 -40.40 32.97
N LYS A 638 -30.02 -41.11 32.93
CA LYS A 638 -30.46 -41.97 34.03
C LYS A 638 -29.51 -43.15 34.25
N VAL A 639 -28.98 -43.75 33.19
CA VAL A 639 -28.02 -44.87 33.27
C VAL A 639 -26.73 -44.44 33.98
N PHE A 640 -26.25 -43.22 33.71
CA PHE A 640 -25.00 -42.71 34.27
C PHE A 640 -25.18 -41.76 35.46
N ASN A 641 -26.41 -41.63 35.98
CA ASN A 641 -26.78 -40.74 37.08
C ASN A 641 -26.36 -39.25 36.87
N ILE A 642 -26.58 -38.75 35.65
CA ILE A 642 -26.28 -37.37 35.24
C ILE A 642 -27.59 -36.57 35.22
N ASN A 643 -27.63 -35.48 36.00
CA ASN A 643 -28.80 -34.62 36.17
C ASN A 643 -28.72 -33.37 35.26
N ASN A 644 -29.80 -32.57 35.19
CA ASN A 644 -29.86 -31.27 34.50
C ASN A 644 -29.87 -31.30 32.96
N ILE A 645 -30.32 -32.39 32.33
CA ILE A 645 -30.66 -32.36 30.90
C ILE A 645 -31.99 -31.64 30.70
N THR A 646 -31.97 -30.55 29.94
CA THR A 646 -33.16 -29.78 29.56
C THR A 646 -33.27 -29.67 28.05
N LYS A 647 -34.47 -29.41 27.51
CA LYS A 647 -34.64 -29.14 26.07
C LYS A 647 -33.81 -27.93 25.61
N SER A 648 -33.70 -26.90 26.46
CA SER A 648 -32.87 -25.72 26.19
C SER A 648 -31.39 -26.07 26.06
N LEU A 649 -30.86 -26.89 26.98
CA LEU A 649 -29.48 -27.37 26.90
C LEU A 649 -29.26 -28.28 25.69
N THR A 650 -30.23 -29.13 25.38
CA THR A 650 -30.20 -30.00 24.19
C THR A 650 -30.08 -29.17 22.92
N LEU A 651 -30.95 -28.16 22.77
CA LEU A 651 -30.91 -27.22 21.66
C LEU A 651 -29.57 -26.46 21.61
N GLY A 652 -29.06 -26.01 22.77
CA GLY A 652 -27.78 -25.33 22.90
C GLY A 652 -26.60 -26.15 22.38
N VAL A 653 -26.54 -27.44 22.74
CA VAL A 653 -25.49 -28.36 22.30
C VAL A 653 -25.62 -28.69 20.82
N ILE A 654 -26.81 -29.11 20.35
CA ILE A 654 -26.96 -29.54 18.94
C ILE A 654 -26.88 -28.40 17.92
N LYS A 655 -27.30 -27.18 18.29
CA LYS A 655 -27.18 -25.99 17.44
C LYS A 655 -25.86 -25.24 17.65
N ASN A 656 -25.02 -25.66 18.61
CA ASN A 656 -23.84 -24.91 19.05
C ASN A 656 -24.17 -23.43 19.29
N ILE A 657 -25.25 -23.14 20.04
CA ILE A 657 -25.77 -21.78 20.19
C ILE A 657 -24.73 -20.91 20.89
N ILE A 658 -24.16 -19.96 20.15
CA ILE A 658 -23.36 -18.87 20.70
C ILE A 658 -24.32 -17.85 21.29
N PRO A 659 -24.27 -17.57 22.61
CA PRO A 659 -25.09 -16.53 23.21
C PRO A 659 -24.86 -15.19 22.50
N SER A 660 -25.92 -14.47 22.17
CA SER A 660 -25.80 -13.19 21.46
C SER A 660 -26.77 -12.18 22.04
N ILE A 661 -26.22 -11.02 22.41
CA ILE A 661 -26.92 -9.98 23.17
C ILE A 661 -26.84 -8.67 22.40
N ALA A 662 -27.94 -7.91 22.38
CA ALA A 662 -28.03 -6.65 21.67
C ALA A 662 -26.97 -5.63 22.13
N SER A 663 -26.68 -5.56 23.44
CA SER A 663 -25.68 -4.64 24.00
C SER A 663 -24.28 -4.88 23.45
N THR A 664 -23.80 -6.13 23.45
CA THR A 664 -22.48 -6.48 22.93
C THR A 664 -22.38 -6.22 21.42
N ASN A 665 -23.43 -6.56 20.66
CA ASN A 665 -23.52 -6.26 19.24
C ASN A 665 -23.41 -4.74 18.98
N ALA A 666 -24.10 -3.93 19.79
CA ALA A 666 -24.06 -2.47 19.66
C ALA A 666 -22.67 -1.89 19.95
N VAL A 667 -21.98 -2.36 21.00
CA VAL A 667 -20.61 -1.92 21.33
C VAL A 667 -19.64 -2.23 20.19
N VAL A 668 -19.65 -3.47 19.70
CA VAL A 668 -18.74 -3.91 18.63
C VAL A 668 -19.07 -3.24 17.30
N ALA A 669 -20.35 -3.11 16.95
CA ALA A 669 -20.75 -2.40 15.73
C ALA A 669 -20.36 -0.92 15.76
N ALA A 670 -20.46 -0.27 16.93
CA ALA A 670 -20.06 1.12 17.10
C ALA A 670 -18.54 1.28 16.88
N ALA A 671 -17.73 0.38 17.45
CA ALA A 671 -16.29 0.36 17.19
C ALA A 671 -15.98 0.17 15.69
N CYS A 672 -16.61 -0.81 15.04
CA CYS A 672 -16.41 -1.06 13.61
C CYS A 672 -16.77 0.17 12.75
N CYS A 673 -17.92 0.80 13.02
CA CYS A 673 -18.39 1.94 12.23
C CYS A 673 -17.60 3.22 12.52
N ASN A 674 -17.07 3.39 13.74
CA ASN A 674 -16.17 4.47 14.07
C ASN A 674 -14.89 4.37 13.24
N GLU A 675 -14.29 3.19 13.11
CA GLU A 675 -13.09 3.02 12.28
C GLU A 675 -13.39 3.22 10.79
N ALA A 676 -14.55 2.77 10.31
CA ALA A 676 -15.00 3.08 8.95
C ALA A 676 -15.13 4.61 8.72
N PHE A 677 -15.73 5.31 9.69
CA PHE A 677 -15.90 6.75 9.62
C PHE A 677 -14.55 7.48 9.63
N LYS A 678 -13.64 7.13 10.55
CA LYS A 678 -12.29 7.69 10.61
C LYS A 678 -11.53 7.45 9.31
N PHE A 679 -11.51 6.22 8.82
CA PHE A 679 -10.81 5.85 7.59
C PHE A 679 -11.29 6.63 6.35
N ILE A 680 -12.59 6.88 6.26
CA ILE A 680 -13.16 7.57 5.09
C ILE A 680 -13.07 9.10 5.21
N THR A 681 -12.97 9.64 6.43
CA THR A 681 -13.01 11.10 6.67
C THR A 681 -11.66 11.69 7.07
N ASP A 682 -10.69 10.86 7.45
CA ASP A 682 -9.41 11.23 8.06
C ASP A 682 -9.57 12.05 9.37
N CYS A 683 -10.77 12.11 9.96
CA CYS A 683 -11.02 13.01 11.09
C CYS A 683 -10.20 12.66 12.34
N ASN A 684 -9.75 11.41 12.45
CA ASN A 684 -8.85 10.93 13.49
C ASN A 684 -8.05 9.74 12.95
N PRO A 685 -6.88 9.44 13.55
CA PRO A 685 -6.13 8.24 13.25
C PRO A 685 -6.98 6.98 13.42
N ILE A 686 -6.86 6.07 12.46
CA ILE A 686 -7.49 4.76 12.52
C ILE A 686 -6.87 3.89 13.61
N LEU A 687 -7.64 2.92 14.09
CA LEU A 687 -7.16 1.87 14.96
C LEU A 687 -6.23 0.94 14.17
N GLU A 688 -4.90 1.10 14.29
CA GLU A 688 -3.91 0.13 13.78
C GLU A 688 -3.95 -1.24 14.51
N TYR A 689 -4.95 -1.46 15.37
CA TYR A 689 -4.90 -2.36 16.50
C TYR A 689 -6.13 -3.29 16.55
N TYR A 690 -6.02 -4.34 17.34
CA TYR A 690 -7.11 -5.21 17.73
C TYR A 690 -7.75 -4.69 19.03
N MET A 691 -9.06 -4.48 19.03
CA MET A 691 -9.82 -4.18 20.24
C MET A 691 -10.50 -5.46 20.73
N SER A 692 -10.26 -5.82 21.98
CA SER A 692 -11.01 -6.84 22.72
C SER A 692 -11.92 -6.17 23.74
N TYR A 693 -13.17 -6.60 23.82
CA TYR A 693 -14.18 -6.13 24.77
C TYR A 693 -14.65 -7.30 25.66
N SER A 694 -14.75 -7.07 26.97
CA SER A 694 -15.40 -7.98 27.92
C SER A 694 -16.35 -7.21 28.82
N GLY A 695 -17.54 -7.76 29.01
CA GLY A 695 -18.61 -7.26 29.88
C GLY A 695 -19.12 -8.31 30.87
N ASP A 696 -18.36 -9.38 31.11
CA ASP A 696 -18.74 -10.53 31.94
C ASP A 696 -18.67 -10.27 33.46
N LEU A 697 -17.66 -9.51 33.90
CA LEU A 697 -17.51 -9.08 35.30
C LEU A 697 -17.58 -7.55 35.44
N GLU A 698 -16.85 -6.84 34.59
CA GLU A 698 -16.80 -5.37 34.50
C GLU A 698 -16.79 -4.95 33.02
N ILE A 699 -16.90 -3.65 32.75
CA ILE A 699 -16.76 -3.10 31.39
C ILE A 699 -15.28 -2.88 31.12
N PHE A 700 -14.67 -3.74 30.31
CA PHE A 700 -13.26 -3.68 29.97
C PHE A 700 -13.05 -3.70 28.46
N ALA A 701 -12.19 -2.81 27.96
CA ALA A 701 -11.72 -2.80 26.59
C ALA A 701 -10.19 -2.73 26.57
N HIS A 702 -9.56 -3.62 25.81
CA HIS A 702 -8.12 -3.67 25.62
C HIS A 702 -7.78 -3.52 24.15
N VAL A 703 -6.85 -2.62 23.84
CA VAL A 703 -6.39 -2.35 22.48
C VAL A 703 -4.92 -2.71 22.39
N PHE A 704 -4.54 -3.55 21.44
CA PHE A 704 -3.15 -3.98 21.24
C PHE A 704 -2.85 -4.22 19.76
N LYS A 705 -1.56 -4.18 19.38
CA LYS A 705 -1.14 -4.40 17.99
C LYS A 705 -0.83 -5.87 17.80
N PRO A 706 -1.68 -6.65 17.12
CA PRO A 706 -1.28 -7.98 16.69
C PRO A 706 -0.12 -7.85 15.69
N GLU A 707 0.94 -8.63 15.92
CA GLU A 707 2.07 -8.68 14.99
C GLU A 707 1.67 -9.40 13.70
N GLN A 708 2.16 -8.92 12.57
CA GLN A 708 2.01 -9.60 11.30
C GLN A 708 2.90 -10.85 11.32
N ASN A 709 2.26 -12.01 11.21
CA ASN A 709 2.99 -13.27 11.13
C ASN A 709 3.68 -13.41 9.76
N GLN A 710 5.01 -13.47 9.75
CA GLN A 710 5.84 -13.59 8.55
C GLN A 710 5.66 -14.94 7.83
N ASP A 711 5.29 -15.98 8.57
CA ASP A 711 5.00 -17.32 8.06
C ASP A 711 3.50 -17.46 7.71
N CYS A 712 2.75 -16.36 7.64
CA CYS A 712 1.33 -16.40 7.32
C CYS A 712 1.07 -16.86 5.89
N SER A 713 0.26 -17.90 5.74
CA SER A 713 -0.20 -18.42 4.44
C SER A 713 -0.83 -17.39 3.49
N ILE A 714 -1.37 -16.29 4.02
CA ILE A 714 -2.03 -15.24 3.23
C ILE A 714 -1.09 -14.04 3.06
N CYS A 715 -0.80 -13.32 4.14
CA CYS A 715 -0.05 -12.06 4.10
C CYS A 715 1.45 -12.19 4.46
N GLY A 716 1.96 -13.41 4.63
CA GLY A 716 3.37 -13.66 4.95
C GLY A 716 4.26 -13.56 3.72
N SER A 717 5.51 -13.15 3.95
CA SER A 717 6.54 -12.90 2.94
C SER A 717 7.45 -14.11 2.69
N LYS A 718 7.50 -15.07 3.62
CA LYS A 718 8.34 -16.27 3.51
C LYS A 718 7.71 -17.34 2.64
N TYR A 719 8.54 -17.93 1.79
CA TYR A 719 8.21 -19.05 0.91
C TYR A 719 9.42 -19.98 0.80
N GLU A 720 9.16 -21.27 0.67
CA GLU A 720 10.18 -22.29 0.45
C GLU A 720 10.50 -22.40 -1.03
N ARG A 721 11.78 -22.34 -1.41
CA ARG A 721 12.17 -22.45 -2.83
C ARG A 721 12.38 -23.90 -3.22
N VAL A 722 11.71 -24.34 -4.28
CA VAL A 722 11.89 -25.66 -4.86
C VAL A 722 12.25 -25.54 -6.33
N SER A 723 13.42 -26.10 -6.67
CA SER A 723 13.83 -26.28 -8.05
C SER A 723 13.29 -27.62 -8.57
N VAL A 724 12.53 -27.58 -9.67
CA VAL A 724 11.99 -28.77 -10.35
C VAL A 724 12.37 -28.76 -11.82
N LYS A 725 12.40 -29.95 -12.43
CA LYS A 725 12.68 -30.07 -13.87
C LYS A 725 11.42 -29.74 -14.67
N ARG A 726 11.58 -29.14 -15.85
CA ARG A 726 10.46 -28.75 -16.74
C ARG A 726 9.53 -29.89 -17.13
N TRP A 727 10.03 -31.12 -17.16
CA TRP A 727 9.27 -32.33 -17.49
C TRP A 727 8.60 -33.00 -16.28
N PHE A 728 8.74 -32.46 -15.07
CA PHE A 728 8.01 -32.98 -13.90
C PHE A 728 6.52 -32.85 -14.13
N LYS A 729 5.79 -33.91 -13.81
CA LYS A 729 4.32 -33.85 -13.71
C LYS A 729 3.93 -33.33 -12.34
N LEU A 730 2.72 -32.81 -12.20
CA LEU A 730 2.22 -32.30 -10.91
C LEU A 730 2.29 -33.38 -9.80
N LYS A 731 2.03 -34.65 -10.14
CA LYS A 731 2.21 -35.78 -9.19
C LYS A 731 3.66 -35.96 -8.71
N ASP A 732 4.64 -35.65 -9.56
CA ASP A 732 6.06 -35.81 -9.24
C ASP A 732 6.51 -34.70 -8.28
N LEU A 733 5.98 -33.48 -8.44
CA LEU A 733 6.13 -32.42 -7.44
C LEU A 733 5.49 -32.78 -6.11
N ILE A 734 4.25 -33.30 -6.09
CA ILE A 734 3.60 -33.76 -4.85
C ILE A 734 4.47 -34.82 -4.14
N THR A 735 4.95 -35.80 -4.89
CA THR A 735 5.84 -36.86 -4.37
C THR A 735 7.13 -36.28 -3.82
N TYR A 736 7.72 -35.31 -4.52
CA TYR A 736 8.92 -34.60 -4.09
C TYR A 736 8.71 -33.83 -2.77
N LEU A 737 7.57 -33.14 -2.63
CA LEU A 737 7.22 -32.42 -1.40
C LEU A 737 7.07 -33.36 -0.21
N ILE A 738 6.45 -34.53 -0.41
CA ILE A 738 6.28 -35.55 0.63
C ILE A 738 7.64 -36.16 1.04
N GLN A 739 8.52 -36.44 0.08
CA GLN A 739 9.75 -37.22 0.33
C GLN A 739 10.96 -36.38 0.75
N LYS A 740 11.11 -35.15 0.26
CA LYS A 740 12.40 -34.45 0.29
C LYS A 740 12.45 -33.26 1.25
N LEU A 741 11.31 -32.73 1.68
CA LEU A 741 11.27 -31.54 2.54
C LEU A 741 11.24 -31.86 4.04
N ASP A 742 11.25 -33.13 4.46
CA ASP A 742 11.16 -33.52 5.88
C ASP A 742 9.88 -33.00 6.57
N LEU A 743 8.85 -32.66 5.78
CA LEU A 743 7.62 -31.97 6.23
C LEU A 743 6.48 -32.90 6.66
N ASN A 744 6.69 -34.22 6.62
CA ASN A 744 5.71 -35.23 7.05
C ASN A 744 4.28 -35.01 6.47
N LEU A 745 4.19 -34.57 5.22
CA LEU A 745 2.93 -34.31 4.50
C LEU A 745 2.24 -35.63 4.14
N GLU A 746 0.92 -35.70 4.30
CA GLU A 746 0.16 -36.93 4.03
C GLU A 746 -0.64 -36.86 2.73
N ASN A 747 -1.44 -35.81 2.54
CA ASN A 747 -2.31 -35.60 1.37
C ASN A 747 -2.39 -34.10 0.98
N PRO A 748 -1.29 -33.52 0.45
CA PRO A 748 -1.22 -32.09 0.22
C PRO A 748 -2.09 -31.65 -0.98
N SER A 749 -2.79 -30.53 -0.80
CA SER A 749 -3.45 -29.78 -1.87
C SER A 749 -2.57 -28.62 -2.33
N LEU A 750 -2.55 -28.35 -3.63
CA LEU A 750 -1.75 -27.30 -4.26
C LEU A 750 -2.66 -26.34 -5.03
N ILE A 751 -2.46 -25.05 -4.79
CA ILE A 751 -3.15 -23.95 -5.45
C ILE A 751 -2.10 -22.95 -5.93
N SER A 752 -2.22 -22.44 -7.15
CA SER A 752 -1.40 -21.31 -7.59
C SER A 752 -1.76 -20.06 -6.79
N SER A 753 -0.78 -19.38 -6.20
CA SER A 753 -0.97 -18.14 -5.45
C SER A 753 -1.31 -16.97 -6.36
N ASP A 754 -0.73 -16.93 -7.56
CA ASP A 754 -0.77 -15.76 -8.44
C ASP A 754 -2.06 -15.72 -9.28
N ASN A 755 -2.55 -16.89 -9.69
CA ASN A 755 -3.77 -17.01 -10.51
C ASN A 755 -4.93 -17.69 -9.76
N ASN A 756 -4.75 -18.06 -8.49
CA ASN A 756 -5.71 -18.80 -7.64
C ASN A 756 -6.30 -20.03 -8.36
N LYS A 757 -5.48 -20.66 -9.21
CA LYS A 757 -5.84 -21.84 -10.01
C LYS A 757 -5.67 -23.08 -9.15
N ASP A 758 -6.75 -23.85 -9.01
CA ASP A 758 -6.73 -25.12 -8.30
C ASP A 758 -5.92 -26.16 -9.10
N LEU A 759 -4.67 -26.39 -8.68
CA LEU A 759 -3.80 -27.34 -9.35
C LEU A 759 -4.22 -28.76 -9.01
N TYR A 760 -4.31 -29.04 -7.71
CA TYR A 760 -4.79 -30.30 -7.17
C TYR A 760 -5.37 -30.10 -5.78
N LEU A 761 -6.64 -30.47 -5.58
CA LEU A 761 -7.32 -30.37 -4.30
C LEU A 761 -7.69 -31.76 -3.81
N THR A 762 -7.36 -32.10 -2.57
CA THR A 762 -7.71 -33.41 -1.98
C THR A 762 -9.11 -33.42 -1.35
N PHE A 763 -9.70 -32.24 -1.13
CA PHE A 763 -11.06 -32.06 -0.61
C PHE A 763 -11.67 -30.75 -1.11
N PRO A 764 -12.99 -30.67 -1.36
CA PRO A 764 -14.01 -31.74 -1.34
C PRO A 764 -13.91 -32.72 -2.52
N PRO A 765 -14.51 -33.93 -2.44
CA PRO A 765 -14.37 -34.99 -3.45
C PRO A 765 -14.73 -34.56 -4.88
N GLN A 766 -15.66 -33.62 -5.04
CA GLN A 766 -16.01 -33.09 -6.37
C GLN A 766 -14.85 -32.31 -7.00
N LEU A 767 -14.13 -31.50 -6.21
CA LEU A 767 -12.96 -30.76 -6.70
C LEU A 767 -11.75 -31.66 -6.86
N GLU A 768 -11.64 -32.72 -6.06
CA GLU A 768 -10.62 -33.75 -6.26
C GLU A 768 -10.79 -34.45 -7.61
N GLU A 769 -12.01 -34.89 -7.95
CA GLU A 769 -12.26 -35.51 -9.26
C GLU A 769 -11.94 -34.58 -10.43
N ILE A 770 -12.29 -33.29 -10.32
CA ILE A 770 -12.04 -32.28 -11.35
C ILE A 770 -10.54 -32.00 -11.50
N THR A 771 -9.82 -31.83 -10.38
CA THR A 771 -8.40 -31.47 -10.40
C THR A 771 -7.46 -32.65 -10.56
N ARG A 772 -7.92 -33.89 -10.34
CA ARG A 772 -7.16 -35.13 -10.54
C ARG A 772 -6.57 -35.24 -11.95
N ILE A 773 -7.24 -34.69 -12.97
CA ILE A 773 -6.73 -34.69 -14.34
C ILE A 773 -5.40 -33.94 -14.48
N ASN A 774 -5.13 -32.95 -13.63
CA ASN A 774 -3.91 -32.15 -13.67
C ASN A 774 -2.68 -32.91 -13.13
N LEU A 775 -2.87 -33.97 -12.34
CA LEU A 775 -1.77 -34.77 -11.77
C LEU A 775 -0.81 -35.33 -12.83
N ASN A 776 -1.34 -35.64 -14.02
CA ASN A 776 -0.57 -36.24 -15.11
C ASN A 776 -0.01 -35.22 -16.12
N LYS A 777 -0.37 -33.93 -15.99
CA LYS A 777 0.13 -32.87 -16.86
C LYS A 777 1.51 -32.40 -16.39
N PRO A 778 2.40 -31.99 -17.33
CA PRO A 778 3.62 -31.28 -17.00
C PRO A 778 3.31 -30.01 -16.19
N ILE A 779 4.15 -29.72 -15.19
CA ILE A 779 3.97 -28.52 -14.34
C ILE A 779 4.06 -27.24 -15.17
N THR A 780 4.86 -27.23 -16.22
CA THR A 780 5.00 -26.13 -17.19
C THR A 780 3.73 -25.83 -17.99
N GLU A 781 2.74 -26.72 -18.04
CA GLU A 781 1.42 -26.44 -18.63
C GLU A 781 0.43 -25.86 -17.60
N LEU A 782 0.78 -25.95 -16.32
CA LEU A 782 -0.11 -25.63 -15.21
C LEU A 782 0.23 -24.29 -14.57
N ILE A 783 1.51 -23.98 -14.47
CA ILE A 783 2.09 -22.78 -13.86
C ILE A 783 3.26 -22.22 -14.69
N ASP A 784 3.47 -20.91 -14.59
CA ASP A 784 4.57 -20.17 -15.21
C ASP A 784 5.87 -20.30 -14.40
N ASP A 785 7.00 -19.94 -15.01
CA ASP A 785 8.29 -19.94 -14.32
C ASP A 785 8.30 -18.84 -13.24
N ASN A 786 8.84 -19.16 -12.07
CA ASN A 786 8.88 -18.25 -10.91
C ASN A 786 7.49 -17.97 -10.27
N GLU A 787 6.51 -18.86 -10.44
CA GLU A 787 5.17 -18.77 -9.82
C GLU A 787 5.16 -19.29 -8.37
N LEU A 788 4.35 -18.66 -7.50
CA LEU A 788 4.16 -19.08 -6.11
C LEU A 788 3.01 -20.08 -5.99
N LEU A 789 3.20 -21.16 -5.24
CA LEU A 789 2.19 -22.16 -4.90
C LEU A 789 1.85 -22.10 -3.41
N ILE A 790 0.58 -22.36 -3.08
CA ILE A 790 0.11 -22.56 -1.72
C ILE A 790 -0.13 -24.06 -1.53
N VAL A 791 0.53 -24.64 -0.54
CA VAL A 791 0.42 -26.04 -0.13
C VAL A 791 -0.35 -26.13 1.18
N THR A 792 -1.46 -26.86 1.19
CA THR A 792 -2.25 -27.17 2.40
C THR A 792 -2.26 -28.66 2.66
N ASP A 793 -2.14 -29.08 3.92
CA ASP A 793 -2.16 -30.49 4.32
C ASP A 793 -2.72 -30.63 5.74
N SER A 794 -3.23 -31.81 6.12
CA SER A 794 -3.73 -32.08 7.47
C SER A 794 -2.65 -32.06 8.55
N ASN A 795 -1.40 -32.37 8.20
CA ASN A 795 -0.25 -32.33 9.12
C ASN A 795 0.42 -30.95 9.17
N LEU A 796 0.06 -30.04 8.27
CA LEU A 796 0.48 -28.65 8.32
C LEU A 796 -0.45 -27.86 9.23
N SER A 797 0.12 -27.28 10.30
CA SER A 797 -0.63 -26.36 11.17
C SER A 797 -1.04 -25.08 10.43
N LYS A 798 -0.31 -24.70 9.37
CA LYS A 798 -0.56 -23.53 8.50
C LYS A 798 -0.16 -23.86 7.06
N ALA A 799 -0.86 -23.28 6.07
CA ALA A 799 -0.50 -23.51 4.66
C ALA A 799 0.90 -22.93 4.36
N MET A 800 1.66 -23.66 3.55
CA MET A 800 3.03 -23.30 3.16
C MET A 800 3.02 -22.61 1.80
N LYS A 801 3.80 -21.54 1.63
CA LYS A 801 4.08 -20.96 0.31
C LYS A 801 5.33 -21.60 -0.28
N LEU A 802 5.26 -22.02 -1.54
CA LEU A 802 6.31 -22.72 -2.26
C LEU A 802 6.61 -22.00 -3.57
N HIS A 803 7.84 -21.57 -3.77
CA HIS A 803 8.28 -20.89 -4.97
C HIS A 803 8.95 -21.89 -5.92
N VAL A 804 8.32 -22.14 -7.06
CA VAL A 804 8.77 -23.15 -8.02
C VAL A 804 9.68 -22.48 -9.05
N LEU A 805 10.90 -23.01 -9.17
CA LEU A 805 11.88 -22.60 -10.18
C LEU A 805 12.10 -23.76 -11.15
N PHE A 806 11.97 -23.50 -12.45
CA PHE A 806 12.30 -24.51 -13.45
C PHE A 806 13.82 -24.51 -13.71
N ASP A 807 14.44 -25.67 -13.55
CA ASP A 807 15.85 -25.89 -13.91
C ASP A 807 15.94 -26.59 -15.27
N ASP A 808 16.82 -26.09 -16.14
CA ASP A 808 17.01 -26.50 -17.53
C ASP A 808 17.97 -27.69 -17.70
N ASN A 809 18.66 -28.12 -16.62
CA ASN A 809 19.63 -29.23 -16.67
C ASN A 809 19.04 -30.63 -16.54
#